data_AF-A0A838T930-F1
#
_entry.id   AF-A0A838T930-F1
#
_cell.length_a   1.000
_cell.length_b   1.000
_cell.length_c   1.000
_cell.angle_alpha   90.00
_cell.angle_beta   90.00
_cell.angle_gamma   90.00
#
_symmetry.space_group_name_H-M   'P 1'
#
loop_
_entity.id
_entity.type
_entity.pdbx_description
1 polymer ?
#
loop_
_entity_poly.entity_id
_entity_poly.type
_entity_poly.pdbx_seq_one_letter_code
_entity_poly.pdbx_strand_id
1 'polypeptide(L)'
;MVSSLRWCLTVIIIYTFIEKSSAQFQYISPVPGSIYHNPSTNIILKNGNLIDSLSLTPGLFTVVGSVSGVHSIRVTLSDDQQTIVAYPATYFADSETVNVSVATGIKTSTGLVLRDTAFQFQTHPDYYFNRGYGKRSYDLDGEIPHKAYLPVDTRTDSSEIPLPQFLITDNGNEYPSRVFYYNFKSSGEQDTTDDYQFKTILNDNGDSVYASYDNNTGIDFKLNNNGYLTFFNGYDSSFQMMDSSYHLIDSFFAGNGYYADGHDFQIFPDGHSYLLAYDEQIIDMSKVVNNGIDTAHVTGLILQELDKKKQVVFEWRSWDHFDIRDSYELLHNHADIDLVHGNSIELEQDGNILLSSRHLSEVTKINHATGETIWRFGGKNNQFAFINDPDSIPFYYQHDARQLANGHITLFNNNKQEGIPASVKEYALDEINKTAMLVWSYVHPSLDSGAIIISNAMGNAQRLPNGNTFICWGYFIKTAQVSYPNFTEVDSLGNIVWEFRFTGNENYISYRAFKFDWKPCGLPVPASLVVNSVTYNSAGLSWAVPSFASNYEVDYKESAAADWIVLTTFNNSYLLTSLVPETQYDWRVKTICTAMSDSSDYTPVEHFNTLSTGISSPLSEKFSFFPNPTKEVLNLDYILNKNSPVNCFIINMLGEIVFNKAWHETEGHHLSIITLPYLNKGIYLIGFKTEGQEFYKKVIIQ
;
A
#
# COMPACT_ATOMS: atom_id res chain seq x y z
N MET A 1 -40.69 -47.13 -38.01
CA MET A 1 -41.44 -46.64 -36.85
C MET A 1 -40.49 -46.55 -35.68
N VAL A 2 -40.33 -45.33 -35.16
CA VAL A 2 -39.89 -44.95 -33.79
C VAL A 2 -38.60 -45.56 -33.24
N SER A 3 -37.51 -44.78 -33.20
CA SER A 3 -36.78 -44.42 -31.96
C SER A 3 -35.39 -43.80 -32.27
N SER A 4 -35.31 -42.49 -32.46
CA SER A 4 -34.03 -41.76 -32.45
C SER A 4 -34.26 -40.26 -32.26
N LEU A 5 -34.74 -39.83 -31.08
CA LEU A 5 -34.84 -38.41 -30.76
C LEU A 5 -35.01 -38.17 -29.24
N ARG A 6 -34.02 -38.55 -28.43
CA ARG A 6 -33.94 -38.16 -27.00
C ARG A 6 -32.51 -38.12 -26.46
N TRP A 7 -31.60 -37.38 -27.11
CA TRP A 7 -30.27 -37.05 -26.55
C TRP A 7 -29.73 -35.71 -27.13
N CYS A 8 -30.54 -34.64 -27.13
CA CYS A 8 -30.09 -33.32 -27.58
C CYS A 8 -30.63 -32.13 -26.75
N LEU A 9 -31.23 -32.36 -25.57
CA LEU A 9 -31.80 -31.27 -24.76
C LEU A 9 -31.07 -30.97 -23.45
N THR A 10 -30.05 -31.74 -23.06
CA THR A 10 -29.34 -31.51 -21.78
C THR A 10 -27.96 -30.84 -21.94
N VAL A 11 -27.42 -30.76 -23.16
CA VAL A 11 -26.11 -30.12 -23.43
C VAL A 11 -26.23 -28.65 -23.87
N ILE A 12 -27.42 -28.22 -24.32
CA ILE A 12 -27.65 -26.84 -24.77
C ILE A 12 -27.95 -25.89 -23.61
N ILE A 13 -28.48 -26.38 -22.47
CA ILE A 13 -28.84 -25.53 -21.33
C ILE A 13 -27.59 -25.07 -20.56
N ILE A 14 -26.54 -25.90 -20.44
CA ILE A 14 -25.30 -25.54 -19.72
C ILE A 14 -24.52 -24.44 -20.46
N TYR A 15 -24.44 -24.50 -21.80
CA TYR A 15 -23.75 -23.47 -22.58
C TYR A 15 -24.44 -22.11 -22.56
N THR A 16 -25.79 -22.06 -22.51
CA THR A 16 -26.52 -20.77 -22.52
C THR A 16 -26.51 -20.01 -21.19
N PHE A 17 -26.18 -20.67 -20.06
CA PHE A 17 -26.09 -20.01 -18.76
C PHE A 17 -24.70 -19.41 -18.50
N ILE A 18 -23.63 -20.03 -19.01
CA ILE A 18 -22.25 -19.56 -18.81
C ILE A 18 -21.99 -18.23 -19.53
N GLU A 19 -22.55 -18.01 -20.74
CA GLU A 19 -22.40 -16.72 -21.45
C GLU A 19 -23.18 -15.56 -20.81
N LYS A 20 -24.22 -15.83 -20.00
CA LYS A 20 -25.09 -14.78 -19.47
C LYS A 20 -24.60 -14.16 -18.16
N SER A 21 -23.90 -14.91 -17.31
CA SER A 21 -23.40 -14.40 -16.03
C SER A 21 -22.18 -13.49 -16.20
N SER A 22 -21.27 -13.82 -17.11
CA SER A 22 -20.03 -13.07 -17.39
C SER A 22 -20.25 -11.77 -18.18
N ALA A 23 -21.38 -11.61 -18.87
CA ALA A 23 -21.63 -10.43 -19.69
C ALA A 23 -21.83 -9.13 -18.89
N GLN A 24 -22.18 -9.20 -17.60
CA GLN A 24 -22.35 -8.01 -16.75
C GLN A 24 -21.37 -7.91 -15.58
N PHE A 25 -20.70 -9.01 -15.22
CA PHE A 25 -19.62 -9.00 -14.23
C PHE A 25 -18.33 -9.36 -14.94
N GLN A 26 -17.34 -8.48 -14.88
CA GLN A 26 -16.02 -8.72 -15.44
C GLN A 26 -15.32 -9.88 -14.74
N TYR A 27 -15.55 -10.04 -13.43
CA TYR A 27 -14.99 -11.11 -12.64
C TYR A 27 -16.01 -11.68 -11.65
N ILE A 28 -16.02 -13.00 -11.55
CA ILE A 28 -16.85 -13.79 -10.64
C ILE A 28 -15.95 -14.81 -9.96
N SER A 29 -15.94 -14.81 -8.62
CA SER A 29 -15.34 -15.86 -7.81
C SER A 29 -16.36 -16.36 -6.77
N PRO A 30 -16.49 -17.68 -6.54
CA PRO A 30 -15.91 -18.79 -7.30
C PRO A 30 -16.25 -18.79 -8.79
N VAL A 31 -15.30 -19.24 -9.64
CA VAL A 31 -15.53 -19.39 -11.09
C VAL A 31 -16.74 -20.32 -11.32
N PRO A 32 -17.74 -19.98 -12.15
CA PRO A 32 -18.90 -20.83 -12.36
C PRO A 32 -18.56 -22.27 -12.78
N GLY A 33 -19.02 -23.25 -12.01
CA GLY A 33 -18.79 -24.68 -12.24
C GLY A 33 -17.46 -25.20 -11.71
N SER A 34 -16.62 -24.35 -11.14
CA SER A 34 -15.36 -24.77 -10.52
C SER A 34 -15.59 -25.63 -9.28
N ILE A 35 -14.54 -26.37 -8.94
CA ILE A 35 -14.52 -27.34 -7.85
C ILE A 35 -13.32 -27.05 -6.94
N TYR A 36 -13.24 -27.76 -5.81
CA TYR A 36 -12.16 -27.63 -4.84
C TYR A 36 -12.10 -26.25 -4.16
N HIS A 37 -13.25 -25.64 -3.87
CA HIS A 37 -13.29 -24.43 -3.05
C HIS A 37 -13.21 -24.74 -1.57
N ASN A 38 -12.45 -23.94 -0.82
CA ASN A 38 -12.43 -24.05 0.63
C ASN A 38 -13.86 -23.80 1.16
N PRO A 39 -14.34 -24.56 2.16
CA PRO A 39 -15.63 -24.32 2.79
C PRO A 39 -15.87 -22.89 3.33
N SER A 40 -14.78 -22.13 3.53
CA SER A 40 -14.83 -20.76 4.01
C SER A 40 -14.75 -19.70 2.90
N THR A 41 -14.84 -20.11 1.62
CA THR A 41 -14.76 -19.21 0.47
C THR A 41 -15.86 -18.14 0.50
N ASN A 42 -15.51 -16.90 0.14
CA ASN A 42 -16.45 -15.82 -0.08
C ASN A 42 -16.92 -15.79 -1.55
N ILE A 43 -17.93 -14.97 -1.83
CA ILE A 43 -18.43 -14.74 -3.18
C ILE A 43 -18.04 -13.33 -3.59
N ILE A 44 -17.40 -13.19 -4.74
CA ILE A 44 -16.89 -11.92 -5.27
C ILE A 44 -17.52 -11.68 -6.64
N LEU A 45 -18.11 -10.50 -6.82
CA LEU A 45 -18.72 -10.06 -8.07
C LEU A 45 -18.20 -8.66 -8.43
N LYS A 46 -17.35 -8.57 -9.45
CA LYS A 46 -16.80 -7.30 -9.94
C LYS A 46 -17.49 -6.89 -11.22
N ASN A 47 -18.15 -5.73 -11.21
CA ASN A 47 -18.92 -5.25 -12.37
C ASN A 47 -18.04 -4.55 -13.42
N GLY A 48 -17.03 -3.80 -12.99
CA GLY A 48 -16.25 -2.88 -13.84
C GLY A 48 -16.86 -1.48 -13.98
N ASN A 49 -18.09 -1.26 -13.51
CA ASN A 49 -18.65 0.07 -13.29
C ASN A 49 -18.89 0.30 -11.79
N LEU A 50 -18.83 1.56 -11.38
CA LEU A 50 -19.14 1.94 -10.00
C LEU A 50 -20.58 1.53 -9.63
N ILE A 51 -20.74 0.93 -8.44
CA ILE A 51 -22.00 0.45 -7.88
C ILE A 51 -22.59 1.50 -6.94
N ASP A 52 -23.89 1.72 -7.05
CA ASP A 52 -24.63 2.51 -6.06
C ASP A 52 -24.77 1.67 -4.78
N SER A 53 -24.03 2.04 -3.74
CA SER A 53 -24.01 1.32 -2.46
C SER A 53 -25.39 1.25 -1.78
N LEU A 54 -26.29 2.20 -2.06
CA LEU A 54 -27.66 2.19 -1.53
C LEU A 54 -28.56 1.15 -2.19
N SER A 55 -28.16 0.63 -3.36
CA SER A 55 -28.87 -0.43 -4.07
C SER A 55 -28.50 -1.84 -3.59
N LEU A 56 -27.42 -1.98 -2.81
CA LEU A 56 -26.95 -3.25 -2.30
C LEU A 56 -27.73 -3.65 -1.04
N THR A 57 -28.63 -4.61 -1.17
CA THR A 57 -29.37 -5.18 -0.04
C THR A 57 -29.10 -6.68 0.08
N PRO A 58 -28.80 -7.21 1.27
CA PRO A 58 -28.52 -8.64 1.47
C PRO A 58 -29.62 -9.58 0.95
N GLY A 59 -30.88 -9.15 0.98
CA GLY A 59 -32.02 -9.94 0.49
C GLY A 59 -32.03 -10.20 -1.03
N LEU A 60 -31.13 -9.59 -1.79
CA LEU A 60 -30.93 -9.91 -3.22
C LEU A 60 -30.13 -11.20 -3.42
N PHE A 61 -29.40 -11.66 -2.40
CA PHE A 61 -28.54 -12.84 -2.47
C PHE A 61 -29.26 -14.05 -1.89
N THR A 62 -29.23 -15.15 -2.62
CA THR A 62 -29.66 -16.48 -2.16
C THR A 62 -28.51 -17.43 -2.39
N VAL A 63 -27.95 -17.97 -1.31
CA VAL A 63 -26.84 -18.93 -1.34
C VAL A 63 -27.27 -20.19 -0.63
N VAL A 64 -27.23 -21.32 -1.33
CA VAL A 64 -27.74 -22.60 -0.82
C VAL A 64 -26.73 -23.70 -1.11
N GLY A 65 -26.15 -24.25 -0.05
CA GLY A 65 -25.36 -25.47 -0.12
C GLY A 65 -26.27 -26.70 -0.17
N SER A 66 -25.91 -27.69 -0.99
CA SER A 66 -26.66 -28.94 -1.10
C SER A 66 -26.72 -29.74 0.21
N VAL A 67 -25.79 -29.50 1.13
CA VAL A 67 -25.70 -30.17 2.43
C VAL A 67 -25.90 -29.18 3.58
N SER A 68 -25.22 -28.03 3.53
CA SER A 68 -25.29 -27.00 4.58
C SER A 68 -26.60 -26.19 4.57
N GLY A 69 -27.39 -26.26 3.49
CA GLY A 69 -28.67 -25.58 3.37
C GLY A 69 -28.55 -24.10 3.01
N VAL A 70 -29.54 -23.29 3.41
CA VAL A 70 -29.59 -21.86 3.09
C VAL A 70 -28.66 -21.07 4.02
N HIS A 71 -27.81 -20.23 3.43
CA HIS A 71 -26.88 -19.38 4.17
C HIS A 71 -27.41 -17.96 4.31
N SER A 72 -27.24 -17.41 5.51
CA SER A 72 -27.36 -15.95 5.70
C SER A 72 -26.10 -15.28 5.14
N ILE A 73 -26.28 -14.23 4.34
CA ILE A 73 -25.17 -13.54 3.66
C ILE A 73 -25.02 -12.12 4.19
N ARG A 74 -23.78 -11.74 4.49
CA ARG A 74 -23.38 -10.35 4.67
C ARG A 74 -22.75 -9.84 3.37
N VAL A 75 -23.18 -8.69 2.89
CA VAL A 75 -22.68 -8.10 1.65
C VAL A 75 -21.94 -6.81 1.97
N THR A 76 -20.74 -6.65 1.41
CA THR A 76 -19.95 -5.42 1.45
C THR A 76 -19.65 -4.96 0.02
N LEU A 77 -19.40 -3.66 -0.12
CA LEU A 77 -18.81 -3.08 -1.32
C LEU A 77 -17.37 -2.71 -0.96
N SER A 78 -16.41 -3.21 -1.72
CA SER A 78 -15.00 -2.84 -1.61
C SER A 78 -14.83 -1.34 -1.89
N ASP A 79 -13.71 -0.78 -1.45
CA ASP A 79 -13.39 0.64 -1.63
C ASP A 79 -13.12 1.06 -3.09
N ASP A 80 -12.89 0.10 -3.99
CA ASP A 80 -12.90 0.32 -5.44
C ASP A 80 -14.29 0.71 -5.99
N GLN A 81 -15.35 0.55 -5.17
CA GLN A 81 -16.76 0.76 -5.49
C GLN A 81 -17.29 -0.06 -6.68
N GLN A 82 -16.58 -1.08 -7.11
CA GLN A 82 -16.92 -1.93 -8.26
C GLN A 82 -17.07 -3.40 -7.87
N THR A 83 -16.44 -3.79 -6.76
CA THR A 83 -16.35 -5.17 -6.29
C THR A 83 -17.26 -5.40 -5.10
N ILE A 84 -18.28 -6.22 -5.32
CA ILE A 84 -19.23 -6.66 -4.30
C ILE A 84 -18.69 -7.95 -3.69
N VAL A 85 -18.60 -8.01 -2.37
CA VAL A 85 -18.17 -9.20 -1.64
C VAL A 85 -19.29 -9.70 -0.74
N ALA A 86 -19.68 -10.96 -0.90
CA ALA A 86 -20.71 -11.64 -0.16
C ALA A 86 -20.10 -12.74 0.71
N TYR A 87 -20.32 -12.66 2.02
CA TYR A 87 -19.80 -13.57 3.03
C TYR A 87 -20.91 -14.46 3.57
N PRO A 88 -20.81 -15.79 3.38
CA PRO A 88 -21.60 -16.74 4.13
C PRO A 88 -21.35 -16.61 5.63
N ALA A 89 -22.40 -16.51 6.44
CA ALA A 89 -22.28 -16.42 7.90
C ALA A 89 -21.83 -17.73 8.56
N THR A 90 -21.94 -18.84 7.84
CA THR A 90 -21.51 -20.18 8.25
C THR A 90 -20.72 -20.82 7.12
N TYR A 91 -19.79 -21.71 7.46
CA TYR A 91 -19.06 -22.45 6.45
C TYR A 91 -19.98 -23.37 5.65
N PHE A 92 -19.62 -23.55 4.39
CA PHE A 92 -20.14 -24.63 3.58
C PHE A 92 -19.73 -25.99 4.19
N ALA A 93 -20.44 -27.04 3.83
CA ALA A 93 -20.04 -28.41 4.12
C ALA A 93 -19.00 -28.88 3.08
N ASP A 94 -18.23 -29.89 3.45
CA ASP A 94 -17.37 -30.61 2.51
C ASP A 94 -18.24 -31.40 1.49
N SER A 95 -17.68 -31.69 0.31
CA SER A 95 -18.31 -32.43 -0.78
C SER A 95 -19.65 -31.84 -1.25
N GLU A 96 -19.85 -30.53 -1.15
CA GLU A 96 -21.15 -29.92 -1.45
C GLU A 96 -21.15 -29.05 -2.70
N THR A 97 -22.30 -29.03 -3.39
CA THR A 97 -22.57 -28.06 -4.45
C THR A 97 -23.27 -26.85 -3.84
N VAL A 98 -22.67 -25.68 -4.00
CA VAL A 98 -23.22 -24.40 -3.56
C VAL A 98 -23.85 -23.71 -4.76
N ASN A 99 -25.13 -23.36 -4.64
CA ASN A 99 -25.86 -22.57 -5.63
C ASN A 99 -25.93 -21.11 -5.14
N VAL A 100 -25.50 -20.19 -5.99
CA VAL A 100 -25.55 -18.75 -5.76
C VAL A 100 -26.53 -18.14 -6.75
N SER A 101 -27.44 -17.30 -6.24
CA SER A 101 -28.36 -16.52 -7.06
C SER A 101 -28.42 -15.08 -6.54
N VAL A 102 -28.31 -14.13 -7.45
CA VAL A 102 -28.42 -12.70 -7.20
C VAL A 102 -29.60 -12.17 -8.00
N ALA A 103 -30.62 -11.69 -7.30
CA ALA A 103 -31.81 -11.11 -7.91
C ALA A 103 -31.52 -9.73 -8.52
N THR A 104 -32.35 -9.31 -9.48
CA THR A 104 -32.29 -7.93 -10.01
C THR A 104 -32.57 -6.91 -8.91
N GLY A 105 -31.88 -5.77 -8.95
CA GLY A 105 -32.07 -4.68 -7.98
C GLY A 105 -30.82 -3.85 -7.72
N ILE A 106 -29.64 -4.48 -7.87
CA ILE A 106 -28.35 -3.78 -7.81
C ILE A 106 -28.27 -2.78 -8.96
N LYS A 107 -27.77 -1.58 -8.68
CA LYS A 107 -27.62 -0.52 -9.67
C LYS A 107 -26.17 -0.07 -9.75
N THR A 108 -25.74 0.31 -10.95
CA THR A 108 -24.56 1.16 -11.10
C THR A 108 -24.85 2.57 -10.59
N SER A 109 -23.81 3.35 -10.34
CA SER A 109 -23.92 4.77 -9.98
C SER A 109 -24.61 5.63 -11.06
N THR A 110 -24.61 5.16 -12.32
CA THR A 110 -25.34 5.77 -13.43
C THR A 110 -26.82 5.40 -13.48
N GLY A 111 -27.29 4.54 -12.56
CA GLY A 111 -28.67 4.09 -12.44
C GLY A 111 -29.03 2.89 -13.31
N LEU A 112 -28.07 2.26 -14.01
CA LEU A 112 -28.30 1.03 -14.75
C LEU A 112 -28.58 -0.11 -13.77
N VAL A 113 -29.73 -0.76 -13.92
CA VAL A 113 -30.11 -1.92 -13.10
C VAL A 113 -29.43 -3.18 -13.65
N LEU A 114 -28.68 -3.88 -12.80
CA LEU A 114 -28.05 -5.15 -13.13
C LEU A 114 -29.11 -6.25 -13.22
N ARG A 115 -28.89 -7.17 -14.16
CA ARG A 115 -29.75 -8.34 -14.38
C ARG A 115 -29.54 -9.35 -13.27
N ASP A 116 -30.49 -10.27 -13.11
CA ASP A 116 -30.30 -11.43 -12.26
C ASP A 116 -29.13 -12.31 -12.74
N THR A 117 -28.47 -13.00 -11.82
CA THR A 117 -27.35 -13.91 -12.11
C THR A 117 -27.39 -15.10 -11.19
N ALA A 118 -27.09 -16.27 -11.73
CA ALA A 118 -26.97 -17.50 -10.95
C ALA A 118 -25.80 -18.34 -11.44
N PHE A 119 -25.11 -18.99 -10.52
CA PHE A 119 -24.03 -19.92 -10.79
C PHE A 119 -23.89 -20.90 -9.63
N GLN A 120 -23.06 -21.92 -9.81
CA GLN A 120 -22.77 -22.91 -8.77
C GLN A 120 -21.29 -23.22 -8.74
N PHE A 121 -20.78 -23.70 -7.62
CA PHE A 121 -19.43 -24.23 -7.44
C PHE A 121 -19.45 -25.40 -6.45
N GLN A 122 -18.33 -26.11 -6.29
CA GLN A 122 -18.23 -27.23 -5.34
C GLN A 122 -17.09 -27.04 -4.34
N THR A 123 -17.34 -27.44 -3.09
CA THR A 123 -16.34 -27.44 -2.02
C THR A 123 -15.45 -28.68 -2.03
N HIS A 124 -14.39 -28.67 -1.22
CA HIS A 124 -13.45 -29.80 -1.11
C HIS A 124 -14.16 -31.09 -0.68
N PRO A 125 -13.76 -32.27 -1.21
CA PRO A 125 -14.40 -33.53 -0.82
C PRO A 125 -14.24 -33.93 0.65
N ASP A 126 -13.04 -33.80 1.19
CA ASP A 126 -12.69 -34.06 2.59
C ASP A 126 -11.60 -33.05 2.99
N TYR A 127 -11.98 -31.93 3.62
CA TYR A 127 -10.99 -30.97 4.10
C TYR A 127 -10.36 -31.46 5.41
N TYR A 128 -9.32 -32.29 5.28
CA TYR A 128 -8.44 -32.69 6.37
C TYR A 128 -7.01 -32.23 6.06
N PHE A 129 -6.71 -30.94 6.26
CA PHE A 129 -5.33 -30.48 6.14
C PHE A 129 -4.53 -30.82 7.40
N ASN A 130 -3.65 -31.82 7.25
CA ASN A 130 -2.73 -32.32 8.27
C ASN A 130 -1.38 -31.60 8.18
N ARG A 131 -1.36 -30.29 8.43
CA ARG A 131 -0.15 -29.55 8.82
C ARG A 131 -0.43 -28.74 10.06
N GLY A 132 -0.46 -29.36 11.25
CA GLY A 132 -0.18 -28.75 12.57
C GLY A 132 -0.85 -27.44 13.03
N TYR A 133 -1.63 -26.76 12.20
CA TYR A 133 -2.13 -25.40 12.39
C TYR A 133 -3.66 -25.46 12.36
N GLY A 134 -4.29 -25.05 13.46
CA GLY A 134 -5.72 -25.21 13.67
C GLY A 134 -6.57 -24.34 12.74
N LYS A 135 -7.79 -24.82 12.42
CA LYS A 135 -8.82 -24.06 11.70
C LYS A 135 -8.98 -22.67 12.32
N ARG A 136 -8.76 -21.60 11.53
CA ARG A 136 -9.13 -20.24 11.96
C ARG A 136 -10.62 -20.03 11.68
N SER A 137 -11.37 -19.67 12.72
CA SER A 137 -12.77 -19.28 12.59
C SER A 137 -12.88 -17.85 12.05
N TYR A 138 -13.81 -17.61 11.13
CA TYR A 138 -14.30 -16.25 10.87
C TYR A 138 -15.06 -15.77 12.10
N ASP A 139 -14.68 -14.63 12.67
CA ASP A 139 -15.57 -13.93 13.58
C ASP A 139 -16.70 -13.31 12.75
N LEU A 140 -17.90 -13.24 13.34
CA LEU A 140 -19.14 -12.78 12.69
C LEU A 140 -19.06 -11.34 12.13
N ASP A 141 -18.01 -10.60 12.50
CA ASP A 141 -17.69 -9.25 12.00
C ASP A 141 -16.80 -9.27 10.75
N GLY A 142 -16.43 -10.45 10.24
CA GLY A 142 -15.59 -10.68 9.05
C GLY A 142 -14.28 -9.90 9.03
N GLU A 143 -13.86 -9.43 10.20
CA GLU A 143 -12.47 -9.33 10.56
C GLU A 143 -12.03 -10.77 10.85
N ILE A 144 -10.98 -11.25 10.19
CA ILE A 144 -10.20 -12.36 10.74
C ILE A 144 -9.89 -11.93 12.17
N PRO A 145 -10.17 -12.73 13.22
CA PRO A 145 -9.91 -12.33 14.58
C PRO A 145 -8.51 -11.74 14.63
N HIS A 146 -8.45 -10.41 14.72
CA HIS A 146 -7.22 -9.72 14.97
C HIS A 146 -6.91 -10.16 16.39
N LYS A 147 -6.15 -11.26 16.53
CA LYS A 147 -5.26 -11.32 17.67
C LYS A 147 -4.46 -10.05 17.52
N ALA A 148 -4.85 -9.01 18.27
CA ALA A 148 -3.94 -7.97 18.66
C ALA A 148 -2.65 -8.72 18.93
N TYR A 149 -1.64 -8.45 18.10
CA TYR A 149 -0.35 -9.09 18.26
C TYR A 149 0.03 -8.85 19.71
N LEU A 150 -0.08 -9.88 20.54
CA LEU A 150 0.58 -9.88 21.82
C LEU A 150 2.01 -10.16 21.40
N PRO A 151 2.93 -9.21 21.55
CA PRO A 151 4.33 -9.52 21.36
C PRO A 151 4.61 -10.67 22.31
N VAL A 152 4.73 -11.88 21.76
CA VAL A 152 5.52 -12.91 22.42
C VAL A 152 6.93 -12.42 22.18
N ASP A 153 7.30 -11.44 23.00
CA ASP A 153 8.65 -10.96 23.14
C ASP A 153 9.41 -12.08 23.85
N THR A 154 9.68 -13.16 23.12
CA THR A 154 10.84 -13.98 23.42
C THR A 154 12.05 -13.27 22.82
N ARG A 155 12.31 -12.02 23.24
CA ARG A 155 13.67 -11.50 23.36
C ARG A 155 14.41 -12.47 24.28
N THR A 156 14.91 -13.56 23.72
CA THR A 156 16.29 -13.92 24.04
C THR A 156 17.09 -12.70 23.65
N ASP A 157 17.76 -12.10 24.63
CA ASP A 157 18.52 -10.87 24.45
C ASP A 157 19.46 -11.03 23.24
N SER A 158 19.10 -10.41 22.11
CA SER A 158 19.82 -10.57 20.84
C SER A 158 21.24 -10.03 20.94
N SER A 159 21.58 -9.32 22.02
CA SER A 159 22.94 -8.85 22.30
C SER A 159 23.94 -10.00 22.55
N GLU A 160 23.48 -11.22 22.82
CA GLU A 160 24.37 -12.37 23.06
C GLU A 160 24.58 -13.27 21.82
N ILE A 161 23.80 -13.10 20.75
CA ILE A 161 23.91 -13.91 19.54
C ILE A 161 24.64 -13.12 18.44
N PRO A 162 25.87 -13.51 18.04
CA PRO A 162 26.59 -12.81 17.00
C PRO A 162 25.92 -13.01 15.63
N LEU A 163 25.94 -11.97 14.80
CA LEU A 163 25.59 -12.10 13.39
C LEU A 163 26.50 -13.14 12.71
N PRO A 164 26.01 -13.85 11.67
CA PRO A 164 26.84 -14.71 10.85
C PRO A 164 28.09 -14.00 10.36
N GLN A 165 29.24 -14.69 10.39
CA GLN A 165 30.45 -14.15 9.81
C GLN A 165 30.31 -14.04 8.29
N PHE A 166 30.76 -12.92 7.73
CA PHE A 166 30.73 -12.66 6.30
C PHE A 166 31.99 -11.94 5.83
N LEU A 167 32.14 -11.89 4.51
CA LEU A 167 33.15 -11.12 3.80
C LEU A 167 32.46 -10.32 2.70
N ILE A 168 32.88 -9.06 2.57
CA ILE A 168 32.50 -8.17 1.46
C ILE A 168 33.74 -7.88 0.63
N THR A 169 33.61 -8.02 -0.68
CA THR A 169 34.57 -7.50 -1.66
C THR A 169 33.93 -6.31 -2.36
N ASP A 170 34.61 -5.17 -2.33
CA ASP A 170 34.15 -3.93 -2.93
C ASP A 170 35.20 -3.45 -3.95
N ASN A 171 34.77 -3.35 -5.21
CA ASN A 171 35.59 -2.91 -6.34
C ASN A 171 35.21 -1.48 -6.79
N GLY A 172 34.32 -0.80 -6.06
CA GLY A 172 33.79 0.52 -6.36
C GLY A 172 32.69 0.53 -7.43
N ASN A 173 31.93 1.62 -7.48
CA ASN A 173 30.77 1.84 -8.37
C ASN A 173 29.53 0.99 -8.03
N GLU A 174 29.51 0.42 -6.84
CA GLU A 174 28.33 -0.10 -6.18
C GLU A 174 27.28 1.01 -5.94
N TYR A 175 26.01 0.65 -5.94
CA TYR A 175 24.93 1.58 -5.70
C TYR A 175 24.83 1.89 -4.19
N PRO A 176 25.10 3.13 -3.75
CA PRO A 176 25.30 3.45 -2.32
C PRO A 176 23.97 3.41 -1.56
N SER A 177 23.63 2.23 -1.04
CA SER A 177 22.32 1.94 -0.43
C SER A 177 22.46 0.81 0.58
N ARG A 178 21.35 0.35 1.15
CA ARG A 178 21.38 -0.65 2.22
C ARG A 178 20.94 -2.01 1.71
N VAL A 179 21.63 -3.05 2.14
CA VAL A 179 21.36 -4.45 1.79
C VAL A 179 20.41 -5.06 2.82
N PHE A 180 19.28 -5.57 2.35
CA PHE A 180 18.23 -6.23 3.12
C PHE A 180 18.26 -7.72 2.84
N TYR A 181 18.25 -8.53 3.90
CA TYR A 181 18.10 -9.97 3.76
C TYR A 181 17.53 -10.62 5.03
N TYR A 182 17.01 -11.83 4.86
CA TYR A 182 16.67 -12.72 5.97
C TYR A 182 17.49 -14.01 5.80
N ASN A 183 18.43 -14.28 6.70
CA ASN A 183 19.26 -15.48 6.59
C ASN A 183 18.70 -16.67 7.38
N PHE A 184 18.98 -17.88 6.91
CA PHE A 184 18.76 -19.14 7.62
C PHE A 184 19.76 -20.20 7.14
N LYS A 185 19.97 -21.27 7.92
CA LYS A 185 20.82 -22.38 7.49
C LYS A 185 20.11 -23.24 6.44
N SER A 186 20.83 -23.61 5.38
CA SER A 186 20.26 -24.49 4.36
C SER A 186 19.97 -25.89 4.92
N SER A 187 18.81 -26.47 4.60
CA SER A 187 18.43 -27.82 5.05
C SER A 187 19.44 -28.88 4.59
N GLY A 188 20.08 -29.57 5.54
CA GLY A 188 21.11 -30.59 5.31
C GLY A 188 22.13 -30.70 6.46
N GLU A 189 22.26 -29.65 7.27
CA GLU A 189 23.07 -29.65 8.49
C GLU A 189 22.19 -30.08 9.68
N GLN A 190 22.39 -31.31 10.16
CA GLN A 190 21.68 -31.93 11.29
C GLN A 190 22.10 -31.39 12.67
N ASP A 191 22.65 -30.18 12.76
CA ASP A 191 23.14 -29.63 14.03
C ASP A 191 22.16 -28.61 14.59
N THR A 192 21.35 -29.04 15.56
CA THR A 192 20.19 -28.31 16.10
C THR A 192 20.55 -27.29 17.18
N THR A 193 21.83 -27.01 17.44
CA THR A 193 22.23 -26.18 18.58
C THR A 193 22.41 -24.69 18.28
N ASP A 194 22.50 -24.26 17.01
CA ASP A 194 22.88 -22.89 16.65
C ASP A 194 22.25 -22.38 15.32
N ASP A 195 20.96 -22.64 15.02
CA ASP A 195 20.32 -22.08 13.80
C ASP A 195 19.90 -20.62 14.00
N TYR A 196 20.86 -19.70 13.81
CA TYR A 196 20.61 -18.29 14.00
C TYR A 196 20.09 -17.59 12.74
N GLN A 197 18.81 -17.23 12.76
CA GLN A 197 18.15 -16.55 11.67
C GLN A 197 17.96 -15.07 12.02
N PHE A 198 18.28 -14.17 11.08
CA PHE A 198 18.17 -12.73 11.31
C PHE A 198 17.50 -12.01 10.16
N LYS A 199 16.62 -11.08 10.52
CA LYS A 199 16.24 -9.95 9.66
C LYS A 199 17.35 -8.92 9.74
N THR A 200 18.02 -8.64 8.61
CA THR A 200 19.22 -7.80 8.61
C THR A 200 19.14 -6.69 7.57
N ILE A 201 19.57 -5.49 7.97
CA ILE A 201 19.87 -4.34 7.11
C ILE A 201 21.33 -3.96 7.33
N LEU A 202 22.14 -4.05 6.29
CA LEU A 202 23.55 -3.64 6.32
C LEU A 202 23.78 -2.42 5.43
N ASN A 203 24.76 -1.59 5.79
CA ASN A 203 25.40 -0.70 4.83
C ASN A 203 26.29 -1.52 3.88
N ASP A 204 26.67 -0.94 2.74
CA ASP A 204 27.52 -1.60 1.73
C ASP A 204 28.90 -2.00 2.26
N ASN A 205 29.40 -1.34 3.31
CA ASN A 205 30.66 -1.71 3.98
C ASN A 205 30.52 -2.86 4.99
N GLY A 206 29.30 -3.37 5.22
CA GLY A 206 28.99 -4.43 6.18
C GLY A 206 28.58 -3.96 7.56
N ASP A 207 28.59 -2.65 7.85
CA ASP A 207 28.10 -2.15 9.14
C ASP A 207 26.60 -2.43 9.30
N SER A 208 26.23 -3.03 10.42
CA SER A 208 24.82 -3.31 10.72
C SER A 208 24.05 -2.03 11.02
N VAL A 209 22.96 -1.81 10.28
CA VAL A 209 21.96 -0.77 10.54
C VAL A 209 20.82 -1.33 11.39
N TYR A 210 20.46 -2.59 11.13
CA TYR A 210 19.47 -3.33 11.90
C TYR A 210 19.77 -4.83 11.80
N ALA A 211 19.66 -5.54 12.91
CA ALA A 211 19.71 -6.99 12.96
C ALA A 211 18.80 -7.46 14.09
N SER A 212 17.85 -8.33 13.78
CA SER A 212 16.94 -8.91 14.77
C SER A 212 16.88 -10.42 14.57
N TYR A 213 17.27 -11.14 15.61
CA TYR A 213 17.11 -12.58 15.70
C TYR A 213 15.61 -12.94 15.61
N ASP A 214 15.32 -14.01 14.89
CA ASP A 214 13.98 -14.52 14.68
C ASP A 214 14.02 -16.05 14.70
N ASN A 215 13.09 -16.68 15.42
CA ASN A 215 13.00 -18.13 15.51
C ASN A 215 11.76 -18.69 14.78
N ASN A 216 11.01 -17.83 14.07
CA ASN A 216 9.74 -18.20 13.44
C ASN A 216 9.86 -18.60 11.97
N THR A 217 11.06 -18.99 11.49
CA THR A 217 11.28 -19.41 10.08
C THR A 217 10.81 -18.36 9.06
N GLY A 218 11.22 -17.10 9.25
CA GLY A 218 10.85 -16.01 8.35
C GLY A 218 11.65 -15.99 7.04
N ILE A 219 11.15 -15.25 6.05
CA ILE A 219 11.79 -15.00 4.73
C ILE A 219 11.28 -13.68 4.13
N ASP A 220 11.81 -13.29 2.97
CA ASP A 220 11.37 -12.16 2.14
C ASP A 220 11.33 -10.80 2.88
N PHE A 221 12.34 -10.54 3.71
CA PHE A 221 12.49 -9.25 4.42
C PHE A 221 12.88 -8.13 3.44
N LYS A 222 11.98 -7.17 3.21
CA LYS A 222 12.14 -6.11 2.21
C LYS A 222 11.38 -4.83 2.56
N LEU A 223 11.70 -3.74 1.86
CA LEU A 223 10.86 -2.55 1.78
C LEU A 223 9.74 -2.79 0.75
N ASN A 224 8.49 -2.51 1.12
CA ASN A 224 7.32 -2.71 0.26
C ASN A 224 6.84 -1.40 -0.37
N ASN A 225 5.90 -1.47 -1.33
CA ASN A 225 5.51 -0.32 -2.16
C ASN A 225 4.81 0.80 -1.36
N ASN A 226 4.24 0.48 -0.19
CA ASN A 226 3.67 1.46 0.73
C ASN A 226 4.71 2.16 1.64
N GLY A 227 6.00 1.85 1.50
CA GLY A 227 7.09 2.46 2.25
C GLY A 227 7.39 1.81 3.61
N TYR A 228 6.71 0.71 3.96
CA TYR A 228 6.96 -0.04 5.19
C TYR A 228 7.82 -1.28 4.93
N LEU A 229 8.49 -1.75 5.98
CA LEU A 229 9.23 -3.00 5.93
C LEU A 229 8.26 -4.17 6.10
N THR A 230 8.47 -5.25 5.37
CA THR A 230 7.66 -6.47 5.49
C THR A 230 8.53 -7.71 5.51
N PHE A 231 8.08 -8.76 6.19
CA PHE A 231 8.68 -10.09 6.14
C PHE A 231 7.62 -11.16 6.41
N PHE A 232 7.87 -12.38 5.97
CA PHE A 232 7.01 -13.51 6.29
C PHE A 232 7.31 -14.06 7.69
N ASN A 233 6.28 -14.43 8.44
CA ASN A 233 6.35 -15.12 9.71
C ASN A 233 5.78 -16.55 9.55
N GLY A 234 6.65 -17.56 9.65
CA GLY A 234 6.26 -18.96 9.48
C GLY A 234 5.47 -19.55 10.64
N TYR A 235 5.54 -18.97 11.85
CA TYR A 235 4.81 -19.48 13.01
C TYR A 235 3.29 -19.33 12.86
N ASP A 236 2.83 -18.19 12.35
CA ASP A 236 1.41 -17.90 12.15
C ASP A 236 0.99 -17.87 10.68
N SER A 237 1.95 -18.09 9.76
CA SER A 237 1.78 -18.09 8.31
C SER A 237 1.14 -16.79 7.82
N SER A 238 1.87 -15.69 8.03
CA SER A 238 1.43 -14.33 7.76
C SER A 238 2.57 -13.42 7.32
N PHE A 239 2.24 -12.32 6.67
CA PHE A 239 3.19 -11.23 6.47
C PHE A 239 3.06 -10.21 7.59
N GLN A 240 4.20 -9.85 8.16
CA GLN A 240 4.35 -8.88 9.24
C GLN A 240 4.86 -7.57 8.64
N MET A 241 4.31 -6.44 9.09
CA MET A 241 4.71 -5.10 8.65
C MET A 241 5.33 -4.32 9.80
N MET A 242 6.49 -3.70 9.52
CA MET A 242 7.21 -2.86 10.46
C MET A 242 7.36 -1.43 9.96
N ASP A 243 7.34 -0.50 10.90
CA ASP A 243 7.71 0.89 10.67
C ASP A 243 9.23 1.09 10.59
N SER A 244 9.66 2.32 10.32
CA SER A 244 11.09 2.66 10.21
C SER A 244 11.86 2.62 11.54
N SER A 245 11.14 2.53 12.67
CA SER A 245 11.71 2.24 13.99
C SER A 245 11.71 0.75 14.30
N TYR A 246 11.43 -0.10 13.30
CA TYR A 246 11.40 -1.56 13.37
C TYR A 246 10.34 -2.12 14.32
N HIS A 247 9.31 -1.35 14.65
CA HIS A 247 8.17 -1.87 15.41
C HIS A 247 7.20 -2.54 14.47
N LEU A 248 6.72 -3.72 14.86
CA LEU A 248 5.57 -4.35 14.22
C LEU A 248 4.33 -3.48 14.39
N ILE A 249 3.74 -3.06 13.30
CA ILE A 249 2.55 -2.20 13.28
C ILE A 249 1.33 -2.89 12.66
N ASP A 250 1.55 -3.95 11.87
CA ASP A 250 0.44 -4.67 11.24
C ASP A 250 0.80 -6.11 10.81
N SER A 251 -0.23 -6.90 10.50
CA SER A 251 -0.12 -8.26 9.96
C SER A 251 -1.18 -8.58 8.90
N PHE A 252 -0.82 -9.44 7.96
CA PHE A 252 -1.61 -9.81 6.79
C PHE A 252 -1.68 -11.33 6.66
N PHE A 253 -2.90 -11.86 6.62
CA PHE A 253 -3.18 -13.29 6.50
C PHE A 253 -3.93 -13.55 5.19
N ALA A 254 -3.75 -14.73 4.63
CA ALA A 254 -4.64 -15.21 3.59
C ALA A 254 -6.08 -15.34 4.14
N GLY A 255 -7.07 -14.98 3.32
CA GLY A 255 -8.47 -15.21 3.62
C GLY A 255 -8.97 -16.55 3.11
N ASN A 256 -10.27 -16.77 3.16
CA ASN A 256 -10.97 -17.95 2.64
C ASN A 256 -10.51 -19.29 3.24
N GLY A 257 -10.00 -19.25 4.47
CA GLY A 257 -9.54 -20.44 5.20
C GLY A 257 -8.14 -20.91 4.81
N TYR A 258 -7.42 -20.15 3.99
CA TYR A 258 -6.04 -20.42 3.60
C TYR A 258 -5.03 -19.84 4.61
N TYR A 259 -3.78 -20.30 4.52
CA TYR A 259 -2.63 -19.72 5.20
C TYR A 259 -1.77 -18.98 4.20
N ALA A 260 -1.22 -17.82 4.57
CA ALA A 260 -0.31 -17.13 3.68
C ALA A 260 0.96 -17.96 3.49
N ASP A 261 1.42 -18.02 2.25
CA ASP A 261 2.70 -18.58 1.87
C ASP A 261 3.77 -17.49 1.84
N GLY A 262 5.01 -17.85 2.18
CA GLY A 262 6.09 -16.88 2.38
C GLY A 262 6.82 -16.43 1.11
N HIS A 263 6.45 -16.91 -0.08
CA HIS A 263 7.26 -16.65 -1.28
C HIS A 263 7.17 -15.21 -1.80
N ASP A 264 6.02 -14.53 -1.66
CA ASP A 264 5.89 -13.12 -2.03
C ASP A 264 4.70 -12.41 -1.37
N PHE A 265 4.90 -11.12 -1.13
CA PHE A 265 3.91 -10.17 -0.64
C PHE A 265 4.16 -8.78 -1.22
N GLN A 266 3.12 -8.18 -1.76
CA GLN A 266 3.14 -6.77 -2.19
C GLN A 266 2.02 -6.01 -1.51
N ILE A 267 2.30 -4.81 -1.03
CA ILE A 267 1.29 -3.89 -0.48
C ILE A 267 1.53 -2.48 -0.96
N PHE A 268 0.46 -1.82 -1.39
CA PHE A 268 0.48 -0.52 -2.05
C PHE A 268 -0.04 0.60 -1.15
N PRO A 269 0.23 1.88 -1.47
CA PRO A 269 -0.20 3.02 -0.65
C PRO A 269 -1.71 3.17 -0.45
N ASP A 270 -2.53 2.56 -1.30
CA ASP A 270 -4.00 2.51 -1.15
C ASP A 270 -4.47 1.51 -0.07
N GLY A 271 -3.55 0.68 0.43
CA GLY A 271 -3.80 -0.36 1.43
C GLY A 271 -4.14 -1.72 0.83
N HIS A 272 -4.20 -1.85 -0.51
CA HIS A 272 -4.39 -3.15 -1.16
C HIS A 272 -3.12 -3.97 -1.05
N SER A 273 -3.28 -5.27 -0.81
CA SER A 273 -2.17 -6.19 -0.66
C SER A 273 -2.40 -7.50 -1.41
N TYR A 274 -1.32 -8.09 -1.90
CA TYR A 274 -1.32 -9.31 -2.69
C TYR A 274 -0.42 -10.34 -2.03
N LEU A 275 -0.93 -11.56 -1.90
CA LEU A 275 -0.21 -12.67 -1.28
C LEU A 275 -0.50 -13.99 -1.98
N LEU A 276 0.38 -14.96 -1.76
CA LEU A 276 0.19 -16.33 -2.18
C LEU A 276 -0.32 -17.19 -1.01
N ALA A 277 -0.99 -18.28 -1.37
CA ALA A 277 -1.33 -19.38 -0.49
C ALA A 277 -1.34 -20.68 -1.30
N TYR A 278 -1.45 -21.82 -0.61
CA TYR A 278 -1.50 -23.13 -1.24
C TYR A 278 -2.76 -23.89 -0.80
N ASP A 279 -3.29 -24.68 -1.74
CA ASP A 279 -4.47 -25.50 -1.56
C ASP A 279 -4.18 -26.93 -2.01
N GLU A 280 -4.36 -27.91 -1.13
CA GLU A 280 -4.06 -29.31 -1.42
C GLU A 280 -5.33 -30.14 -1.58
N GLN A 281 -5.35 -30.98 -2.61
CA GLN A 281 -6.45 -31.90 -2.91
C GLN A 281 -5.93 -33.32 -3.08
N ILE A 282 -6.72 -34.29 -2.64
CA ILE A 282 -6.49 -35.70 -2.98
C ILE A 282 -7.07 -35.94 -4.37
N ILE A 283 -6.20 -36.23 -5.34
CA ILE A 283 -6.56 -36.43 -6.75
C ILE A 283 -6.22 -37.87 -7.17
N ASP A 284 -7.16 -38.48 -7.87
CA ASP A 284 -6.95 -39.75 -8.54
C ASP A 284 -6.12 -39.54 -9.82
N MET A 285 -4.80 -39.54 -9.68
CA MET A 285 -3.86 -39.31 -10.77
C MET A 285 -3.84 -40.47 -11.77
N SER A 286 -4.39 -41.64 -11.45
CA SER A 286 -4.55 -42.75 -12.40
C SER A 286 -5.49 -42.39 -13.55
N LYS A 287 -6.38 -41.41 -13.33
CA LYS A 287 -7.25 -40.81 -14.37
C LYS A 287 -6.58 -39.71 -15.18
N VAL A 288 -5.44 -39.19 -14.72
CA VAL A 288 -4.73 -38.05 -15.32
C VAL A 288 -3.53 -38.51 -16.14
N VAL A 289 -2.74 -39.44 -15.61
CA VAL A 289 -1.53 -39.99 -16.26
C VAL A 289 -1.41 -41.50 -16.05
N ASN A 290 -0.72 -42.18 -16.97
CA ASN A 290 -0.39 -43.59 -16.80
C ASN A 290 0.48 -43.80 -15.56
N ASN A 291 0.16 -44.83 -14.76
CA ASN A 291 0.80 -45.12 -13.47
C ASN A 291 0.71 -43.98 -12.45
N GLY A 292 -0.31 -43.12 -12.55
CA GLY A 292 -0.63 -42.18 -11.48
C GLY A 292 -1.19 -42.90 -10.25
N ILE A 293 -0.91 -42.36 -9.06
CA ILE A 293 -1.44 -42.85 -7.79
C ILE A 293 -2.88 -42.31 -7.62
N ASP A 294 -3.83 -43.16 -7.26
CA ASP A 294 -5.26 -42.79 -7.15
C ASP A 294 -5.62 -41.98 -5.90
N THR A 295 -4.65 -41.80 -5.00
CA THR A 295 -4.75 -41.00 -3.77
C THR A 295 -3.60 -39.98 -3.63
N ALA A 296 -3.13 -39.39 -4.74
CA ALA A 296 -2.04 -38.42 -4.68
C ALA A 296 -2.51 -37.09 -4.07
N HIS A 297 -1.70 -36.52 -3.17
CA HIS A 297 -1.84 -35.16 -2.68
C HIS A 297 -1.30 -34.20 -3.74
N VAL A 298 -2.16 -33.39 -4.33
CA VAL A 298 -1.79 -32.39 -5.34
C VAL A 298 -2.02 -31.00 -4.77
N THR A 299 -0.97 -30.19 -4.73
CA THR A 299 -1.02 -28.81 -4.23
C THR A 299 -1.15 -27.83 -5.39
N GLY A 300 -2.22 -27.06 -5.40
CA GLY A 300 -2.47 -25.91 -6.27
C GLY A 300 -2.12 -24.59 -5.58
N LEU A 301 -1.89 -23.56 -6.38
CA LEU A 301 -1.58 -22.21 -5.94
C LEU A 301 -2.85 -21.36 -5.85
N ILE A 302 -2.91 -20.52 -4.83
CA ILE A 302 -3.91 -19.47 -4.63
C ILE A 302 -3.18 -18.12 -4.62
N LEU A 303 -3.69 -17.14 -5.34
CA LEU A 303 -3.27 -15.75 -5.26
C LEU A 303 -4.46 -14.92 -4.81
N GLN A 304 -4.28 -14.11 -3.76
CA GLN A 304 -5.32 -13.23 -3.24
C GLN A 304 -4.91 -11.77 -3.30
N GLU A 305 -5.87 -10.91 -3.61
CA GLU A 305 -5.84 -9.49 -3.29
C GLU A 305 -6.73 -9.24 -2.08
N LEU A 306 -6.19 -8.54 -1.10
CA LEU A 306 -6.93 -8.00 0.04
C LEU A 306 -7.08 -6.48 -0.12
N ASP A 307 -8.28 -5.95 0.11
CA ASP A 307 -8.48 -4.50 0.18
C ASP A 307 -7.88 -3.91 1.47
N LYS A 308 -7.99 -2.59 1.66
CA LYS A 308 -7.47 -1.93 2.89
C LYS A 308 -8.11 -2.40 4.21
N LYS A 309 -9.27 -3.06 4.15
CA LYS A 309 -9.93 -3.70 5.30
C LYS A 309 -9.57 -5.19 5.41
N LYS A 310 -8.60 -5.63 4.60
CA LYS A 310 -8.09 -7.00 4.52
C LYS A 310 -9.14 -8.01 4.05
N GLN A 311 -10.13 -7.54 3.28
CA GLN A 311 -11.14 -8.37 2.67
C GLN A 311 -10.62 -8.96 1.36
N VAL A 312 -10.78 -10.27 1.15
CA VAL A 312 -10.45 -10.89 -0.15
C VAL A 312 -11.39 -10.34 -1.22
N VAL A 313 -10.84 -9.55 -2.15
CA VAL A 313 -11.57 -8.90 -3.25
C VAL A 313 -11.18 -9.43 -4.62
N PHE A 314 -10.13 -10.25 -4.68
CA PHE A 314 -9.77 -11.07 -5.83
C PHE A 314 -9.11 -12.36 -5.34
N GLU A 315 -9.50 -13.50 -5.89
CA GLU A 315 -8.91 -14.81 -5.62
C GLU A 315 -8.72 -15.58 -6.94
N TRP A 316 -7.46 -15.81 -7.30
CA TRP A 316 -7.09 -16.55 -8.49
C TRP A 316 -6.54 -17.91 -8.07
N ARG A 317 -7.07 -19.00 -8.65
CA ARG A 317 -6.79 -20.37 -8.22
C ARG A 317 -6.22 -21.14 -9.39
N SER A 318 -5.03 -21.73 -9.24
CA SER A 318 -4.42 -22.50 -10.34
C SER A 318 -5.30 -23.64 -10.85
N TRP A 319 -6.17 -24.19 -9.99
CA TRP A 319 -7.15 -25.21 -10.34
C TRP A 319 -8.07 -24.83 -11.49
N ASP A 320 -8.36 -23.54 -11.63
CA ASP A 320 -9.30 -23.04 -12.64
C ASP A 320 -8.58 -22.68 -13.95
N HIS A 321 -7.24 -22.61 -13.95
CA HIS A 321 -6.46 -22.02 -15.04
C HIS A 321 -5.35 -22.91 -15.61
N PHE A 322 -4.92 -23.96 -14.89
CA PHE A 322 -3.85 -24.85 -15.34
C PHE A 322 -4.24 -26.33 -15.32
N ASP A 323 -3.67 -27.07 -16.27
CA ASP A 323 -3.75 -28.53 -16.28
C ASP A 323 -2.61 -29.11 -15.44
N ILE A 324 -2.90 -30.15 -14.64
CA ILE A 324 -1.87 -30.82 -13.82
C ILE A 324 -0.68 -31.29 -14.67
N ARG A 325 -0.94 -31.68 -15.93
CA ARG A 325 0.07 -32.17 -16.88
C ARG A 325 1.02 -31.08 -17.39
N ASP A 326 0.73 -29.81 -17.12
CA ASP A 326 1.63 -28.71 -17.44
C ASP A 326 2.91 -28.78 -16.59
N SER A 327 2.83 -29.31 -15.36
CA SER A 327 3.97 -29.37 -14.43
C SER A 327 5.13 -30.21 -14.96
N TYR A 328 6.35 -29.73 -14.74
CA TYR A 328 7.59 -30.47 -14.96
C TYR A 328 7.92 -31.45 -13.83
N GLU A 329 7.16 -31.45 -12.73
CA GLU A 329 7.32 -32.41 -11.64
C GLU A 329 6.95 -33.84 -12.08
N LEU A 330 7.43 -34.83 -11.31
CA LEU A 330 7.12 -36.23 -11.55
C LEU A 330 5.66 -36.54 -11.19
N LEU A 331 4.84 -36.80 -12.22
CA LEU A 331 3.40 -37.08 -12.03
C LEU A 331 3.06 -38.57 -11.91
N HIS A 332 3.99 -39.47 -12.22
CA HIS A 332 3.77 -40.91 -12.21
C HIS A 332 4.45 -41.56 -11.01
N ASN A 333 3.80 -42.53 -10.37
CA ASN A 333 4.26 -43.21 -9.16
C ASN A 333 4.69 -42.25 -8.03
N HIS A 334 4.09 -41.05 -7.97
CA HIS A 334 4.42 -40.02 -6.99
C HIS A 334 3.18 -39.63 -6.18
N ALA A 335 3.33 -39.55 -4.86
CA ALA A 335 2.20 -39.33 -3.95
C ALA A 335 1.98 -37.84 -3.63
N ASP A 336 3.02 -37.01 -3.70
CA ASP A 336 2.96 -35.59 -3.36
C ASP A 336 3.35 -34.74 -4.59
N ILE A 337 2.42 -33.99 -5.16
CA ILE A 337 2.65 -33.24 -6.40
C ILE A 337 2.39 -31.77 -6.13
N ASP A 338 3.45 -30.97 -6.16
CA ASP A 338 3.32 -29.51 -6.18
C ASP A 338 3.19 -29.04 -7.63
N LEU A 339 1.97 -28.66 -8.02
CA LEU A 339 1.62 -28.42 -9.40
C LEU A 339 2.38 -27.21 -9.98
N VAL A 340 2.15 -26.04 -9.38
CA VAL A 340 2.57 -24.74 -9.94
C VAL A 340 3.84 -24.22 -9.27
N HIS A 341 3.89 -24.32 -7.94
CA HIS A 341 4.89 -23.68 -7.09
C HIS A 341 5.12 -22.21 -7.48
N GLY A 342 4.11 -21.37 -7.22
CA GLY A 342 4.18 -19.93 -7.45
C GLY A 342 5.17 -19.28 -6.50
N ASN A 343 6.06 -18.42 -7.02
CA ASN A 343 7.12 -17.84 -6.20
C ASN A 343 7.33 -16.32 -6.32
N SER A 344 6.65 -15.66 -7.25
CA SER A 344 6.60 -14.19 -7.28
C SER A 344 5.32 -13.67 -7.90
N ILE A 345 4.86 -12.54 -7.37
CA ILE A 345 3.74 -11.74 -7.87
C ILE A 345 4.28 -10.37 -8.25
N GLU A 346 3.96 -9.86 -9.43
CA GLU A 346 4.23 -8.46 -9.82
C GLU A 346 2.95 -7.82 -10.34
N LEU A 347 2.55 -6.67 -9.78
CA LEU A 347 1.51 -5.83 -10.37
C LEU A 347 2.16 -4.92 -11.42
N GLU A 348 1.87 -5.17 -12.69
CA GLU A 348 2.45 -4.43 -13.81
C GLU A 348 1.86 -3.02 -13.95
N GLN A 349 2.57 -2.17 -14.68
CA GLN A 349 2.15 -0.79 -14.97
C GLN A 349 0.80 -0.68 -15.69
N ASP A 350 0.36 -1.74 -16.37
CA ASP A 350 -0.96 -1.80 -17.05
C ASP A 350 -2.09 -2.32 -16.13
N GLY A 351 -1.79 -2.59 -14.85
CA GLY A 351 -2.73 -3.07 -13.84
C GLY A 351 -2.97 -4.58 -13.87
N ASN A 352 -2.27 -5.34 -14.71
CA ASN A 352 -2.35 -6.81 -14.73
C ASN A 352 -1.28 -7.42 -13.82
N ILE A 353 -1.39 -8.73 -13.57
CA ILE A 353 -0.51 -9.43 -12.64
C ILE A 353 0.42 -10.37 -13.41
N LEU A 354 1.73 -10.32 -13.16
CA LEU A 354 2.64 -11.40 -13.52
C LEU A 354 2.79 -12.37 -12.35
N LEU A 355 2.71 -13.66 -12.68
CA LEU A 355 2.93 -14.76 -11.76
C LEU A 355 4.08 -15.62 -12.27
N SER A 356 5.14 -15.77 -11.46
CA SER A 356 6.21 -16.74 -11.74
C SER A 356 5.85 -18.11 -11.15
N SER A 357 5.78 -19.12 -12.02
CA SER A 357 5.42 -20.49 -11.68
C SER A 357 6.62 -21.41 -11.88
N ARG A 358 7.29 -21.77 -10.78
CA ARG A 358 8.56 -22.52 -10.81
C ARG A 358 8.41 -23.89 -11.47
N HIS A 359 7.40 -24.66 -11.07
CA HIS A 359 7.21 -26.03 -11.55
C HIS A 359 6.60 -26.10 -12.94
N LEU A 360 6.09 -24.97 -13.46
CA LEU A 360 5.72 -24.84 -14.87
C LEU A 360 6.89 -24.30 -15.72
N SER A 361 7.97 -23.82 -15.09
CA SER A 361 9.06 -23.09 -15.74
C SER A 361 8.55 -21.96 -16.64
N GLU A 362 7.57 -21.21 -16.13
CA GLU A 362 6.80 -20.23 -16.90
C GLU A 362 6.47 -18.99 -16.06
N VAL A 363 6.40 -17.84 -16.73
CA VAL A 363 5.76 -16.62 -16.23
C VAL A 363 4.42 -16.44 -16.93
N THR A 364 3.35 -16.25 -16.17
CA THR A 364 1.98 -16.07 -16.69
C THR A 364 1.50 -14.65 -16.41
N LYS A 365 0.94 -13.98 -17.42
CA LYS A 365 0.25 -12.70 -17.23
C LYS A 365 -1.24 -12.93 -17.06
N ILE A 366 -1.80 -12.43 -15.96
CA ILE A 366 -3.18 -12.58 -15.54
C ILE A 366 -3.88 -11.23 -15.63
N ASN A 367 -5.05 -11.21 -16.26
CA ASN A 367 -5.89 -10.03 -16.33
C ASN A 367 -6.55 -9.80 -14.97
N HIS A 368 -6.14 -8.76 -14.24
CA HIS A 368 -6.65 -8.50 -12.88
C HIS A 368 -8.15 -8.18 -12.85
N ALA A 369 -8.69 -7.60 -13.91
CA ALA A 369 -10.11 -7.25 -13.97
C ALA A 369 -11.03 -8.46 -14.18
N THR A 370 -10.52 -9.54 -14.78
CA THR A 370 -11.32 -10.70 -15.22
C THR A 370 -10.88 -12.04 -14.66
N GLY A 371 -9.66 -12.13 -14.11
CA GLY A 371 -9.03 -13.38 -13.67
C GLY A 371 -8.47 -14.25 -14.81
N GLU A 372 -8.68 -13.86 -16.07
CA GLU A 372 -8.28 -14.66 -17.23
C GLU A 372 -6.77 -14.57 -17.53
N THR A 373 -6.21 -15.65 -18.06
CA THR A 373 -4.83 -15.65 -18.55
C THR A 373 -4.72 -14.85 -19.85
N ILE A 374 -3.85 -13.83 -19.87
CA ILE A 374 -3.55 -13.04 -21.08
C ILE A 374 -2.53 -13.77 -21.95
N TRP A 375 -1.42 -14.21 -21.35
CA TRP A 375 -0.41 -15.00 -22.05
C TRP A 375 0.45 -15.83 -21.09
N ARG A 376 1.16 -16.78 -21.69
CA ARG A 376 2.07 -17.74 -21.05
C ARG A 376 3.46 -17.65 -21.67
N PHE A 377 4.48 -17.32 -20.89
CA PHE A 377 5.86 -17.09 -21.33
C PHE A 377 6.81 -18.14 -20.72
N GLY A 378 7.45 -18.96 -21.55
CA GLY A 378 8.24 -20.12 -21.10
C GLY A 378 7.40 -21.39 -20.91
N GLY A 379 8.05 -22.46 -20.45
CA GLY A 379 7.41 -23.74 -20.15
C GLY A 379 6.79 -24.48 -21.34
N LYS A 380 5.95 -25.47 -21.05
CA LYS A 380 5.32 -26.34 -22.07
C LYS A 380 4.28 -25.63 -22.93
N ASN A 381 3.65 -24.59 -22.40
CA ASN A 381 2.59 -23.82 -23.07
C ASN A 381 3.07 -22.43 -23.52
N ASN A 382 4.38 -22.28 -23.71
CA ASN A 382 5.00 -21.05 -24.17
C ASN A 382 4.32 -20.51 -25.44
N GLN A 383 4.02 -19.21 -25.43
CA GLN A 383 3.44 -18.52 -26.58
C GLN A 383 4.44 -17.63 -27.34
N PHE A 384 5.66 -17.43 -26.81
CA PHE A 384 6.60 -16.45 -27.34
C PHE A 384 7.75 -17.08 -28.13
N ALA A 385 8.09 -16.51 -29.29
CA ALA A 385 9.33 -16.84 -29.97
C ALA A 385 10.51 -16.12 -29.30
N PHE A 386 11.48 -16.88 -28.79
CA PHE A 386 12.69 -16.32 -28.19
C PHE A 386 13.66 -15.85 -29.28
N ILE A 387 14.17 -14.62 -29.13
CA ILE A 387 15.09 -13.96 -30.06
C ILE A 387 16.37 -13.62 -29.30
N ASN A 388 17.52 -13.89 -29.90
CA ASN A 388 18.86 -13.65 -29.35
C ASN A 388 19.16 -14.37 -28.03
N ASP A 389 18.34 -15.34 -27.63
CA ASP A 389 18.68 -16.25 -26.53
C ASP A 389 19.42 -17.46 -27.09
N PRO A 390 20.71 -17.67 -26.73
CA PRO A 390 21.48 -18.80 -27.23
C PRO A 390 21.10 -20.13 -26.58
N ASP A 391 20.36 -20.11 -25.47
CA ASP A 391 20.03 -21.31 -24.72
C ASP A 391 18.89 -22.09 -25.37
N SER A 392 19.05 -23.41 -25.47
CA SER A 392 18.01 -24.30 -26.00
C SER A 392 16.75 -24.33 -25.13
N ILE A 393 16.91 -24.11 -23.83
CA ILE A 393 15.85 -23.89 -22.86
C ILE A 393 16.12 -22.51 -22.26
N PRO A 394 15.34 -21.47 -22.64
CA PRO A 394 15.63 -20.08 -22.25
C PRO A 394 15.69 -19.88 -20.74
N PHE A 395 14.79 -20.49 -19.97
CA PHE A 395 14.87 -20.53 -18.52
C PHE A 395 14.12 -21.74 -17.96
N TYR A 396 14.47 -22.15 -16.75
CA TYR A 396 13.94 -23.35 -16.12
C TYR A 396 13.92 -23.21 -14.59
N TYR A 397 12.75 -23.43 -13.97
CA TYR A 397 12.55 -23.33 -12.52
C TYR A 397 12.92 -21.95 -11.93
N GLN A 398 12.61 -20.89 -12.68
CA GLN A 398 12.96 -19.50 -12.35
C GLN A 398 12.25 -18.95 -11.10
N HIS A 399 12.80 -17.87 -10.55
CA HIS A 399 12.24 -17.07 -9.47
C HIS A 399 12.21 -15.59 -9.84
N ASP A 400 11.40 -14.84 -9.09
CA ASP A 400 11.42 -13.38 -9.04
C ASP A 400 11.28 -12.73 -10.44
N ALA A 401 10.21 -13.09 -11.14
CA ALA A 401 9.84 -12.38 -12.36
C ALA A 401 9.31 -10.98 -12.01
N ARG A 402 9.97 -9.94 -12.52
CA ARG A 402 9.66 -8.52 -12.25
C ARG A 402 9.57 -7.72 -13.55
N GLN A 403 8.69 -6.72 -13.56
CA GLN A 403 8.63 -5.74 -14.64
C GLN A 403 9.53 -4.55 -14.28
N LEU A 404 10.45 -4.20 -15.18
CA LEU A 404 11.27 -3.01 -15.05
C LEU A 404 10.51 -1.76 -15.52
N ALA A 405 10.99 -0.57 -15.16
CA ALA A 405 10.38 0.70 -15.55
C ALA A 405 10.26 0.90 -17.08
N ASN A 406 11.13 0.26 -17.86
CA ASN A 406 11.10 0.27 -19.33
C ASN A 406 10.13 -0.78 -19.94
N GLY A 407 9.40 -1.53 -19.11
CA GLY A 407 8.48 -2.59 -19.53
C GLY A 407 9.16 -3.94 -19.83
N HIS A 408 10.48 -4.05 -19.68
CA HIS A 408 11.17 -5.33 -19.82
C HIS A 408 10.89 -6.23 -18.62
N ILE A 409 10.99 -7.54 -18.82
CA ILE A 409 10.83 -8.53 -17.75
C ILE A 409 12.20 -9.05 -17.34
N THR A 410 12.54 -8.94 -16.06
CA THR A 410 13.70 -9.62 -15.46
C THR A 410 13.26 -10.85 -14.69
N LEU A 411 14.11 -11.88 -14.67
CA LEU A 411 13.92 -13.06 -13.82
C LEU A 411 15.25 -13.64 -13.38
N PHE A 412 15.25 -14.29 -12.22
CA PHE A 412 16.35 -15.12 -11.75
C PHE A 412 16.15 -16.55 -12.24
N ASN A 413 16.95 -16.98 -13.21
CA ASN A 413 16.87 -18.30 -13.80
C ASN A 413 17.77 -19.27 -13.04
N ASN A 414 17.18 -20.06 -12.14
CA ASN A 414 17.88 -21.07 -11.37
C ASN A 414 18.55 -22.14 -12.24
N ASN A 415 18.00 -22.40 -13.44
CA ASN A 415 18.47 -23.47 -14.32
C ASN A 415 18.62 -24.79 -13.56
N LYS A 416 17.51 -25.36 -13.05
CA LYS A 416 17.49 -26.66 -12.35
C LYS A 416 17.77 -27.84 -13.31
N GLN A 417 18.91 -27.77 -14.00
CA GLN A 417 19.47 -28.72 -14.93
C GLN A 417 20.91 -29.01 -14.50
N GLU A 418 21.31 -30.27 -14.54
CA GLU A 418 22.62 -30.68 -14.05
C GLU A 418 23.75 -30.00 -14.84
N GLY A 419 24.67 -29.35 -14.12
CA GLY A 419 25.88 -28.74 -14.71
C GLY A 419 25.68 -27.41 -15.43
N ILE A 420 24.49 -26.80 -15.38
CA ILE A 420 24.22 -25.49 -15.98
C ILE A 420 24.17 -24.42 -14.88
N PRO A 421 24.93 -23.32 -14.99
CA PRO A 421 24.94 -22.28 -13.98
C PRO A 421 23.61 -21.51 -13.92
N ALA A 422 23.28 -21.02 -12.73
CA ALA A 422 22.22 -20.04 -12.56
C ALA A 422 22.56 -18.75 -13.34
N SER A 423 21.52 -18.06 -13.82
CA SER A 423 21.67 -16.84 -14.60
C SER A 423 20.59 -15.82 -14.23
N VAL A 424 20.83 -14.56 -14.55
CA VAL A 424 19.78 -13.53 -14.60
C VAL A 424 19.50 -13.24 -16.06
N LYS A 425 18.23 -13.09 -16.43
CA LYS A 425 17.82 -12.75 -17.79
C LYS A 425 16.87 -11.56 -17.79
N GLU A 426 17.03 -10.69 -18.78
CA GLU A 426 16.15 -9.57 -19.08
C GLU A 426 15.62 -9.72 -20.52
N TYR A 427 14.30 -9.72 -20.66
CA TYR A 427 13.61 -9.84 -21.94
C TYR A 427 12.77 -8.61 -22.26
N ALA A 428 12.89 -8.12 -23.49
CA ALA A 428 11.92 -7.20 -24.08
C ALA A 428 10.82 -8.03 -24.75
N LEU A 429 9.59 -7.94 -24.23
CA LEU A 429 8.44 -8.66 -24.78
C LEU A 429 7.68 -7.81 -25.80
N ASP A 430 7.37 -8.40 -26.95
CA ASP A 430 6.34 -7.91 -27.86
C ASP A 430 5.11 -8.81 -27.67
N GLU A 431 4.13 -8.31 -26.92
CA GLU A 431 2.92 -9.06 -26.60
C GLU A 431 1.98 -9.25 -27.79
N ILE A 432 2.11 -8.44 -28.84
CA ILE A 432 1.26 -8.51 -30.04
C ILE A 432 1.80 -9.58 -30.99
N ASN A 433 3.09 -9.49 -31.33
CA ASN A 433 3.76 -10.43 -32.22
C ASN A 433 4.22 -11.70 -31.50
N LYS A 434 4.10 -11.74 -30.17
CA LYS A 434 4.54 -12.83 -29.30
C LYS A 434 6.00 -13.18 -29.51
N THR A 435 6.87 -12.19 -29.34
CA THR A 435 8.33 -12.39 -29.35
C THR A 435 8.95 -11.94 -28.03
N ALA A 436 9.96 -12.66 -27.57
CA ALA A 436 10.73 -12.33 -26.38
C ALA A 436 12.20 -12.17 -26.77
N MET A 437 12.69 -10.94 -26.83
CA MET A 437 14.08 -10.65 -27.18
C MET A 437 14.93 -10.61 -25.91
N LEU A 438 15.92 -11.48 -25.80
CA LEU A 438 16.92 -11.40 -24.74
C LEU A 438 17.77 -10.15 -24.98
N VAL A 439 17.69 -9.18 -24.05
CA VAL A 439 18.42 -7.90 -24.17
C VAL A 439 19.61 -7.83 -23.23
N TRP A 440 19.59 -8.60 -22.15
CA TRP A 440 20.69 -8.71 -21.21
C TRP A 440 20.62 -10.05 -20.48
N SER A 441 21.78 -10.60 -20.16
CA SER A 441 21.91 -11.78 -19.31
C SER A 441 23.21 -11.75 -18.54
N TYR A 442 23.21 -12.32 -17.35
CA TYR A 442 24.40 -12.46 -16.54
C TYR A 442 24.52 -13.86 -15.93
N VAL A 443 25.73 -14.41 -16.00
CA VAL A 443 26.14 -15.64 -15.33
C VAL A 443 27.38 -15.28 -14.53
N HIS A 444 27.42 -15.68 -13.26
CA HIS A 444 28.59 -15.44 -12.44
C HIS A 444 29.82 -16.16 -13.04
N PRO A 445 30.99 -15.52 -13.13
CA PRO A 445 32.21 -16.20 -13.59
C PRO A 445 32.55 -17.40 -12.70
N SER A 446 33.30 -18.37 -13.22
CA SER A 446 33.78 -19.48 -12.40
C SER A 446 34.62 -18.94 -11.23
N LEU A 447 34.37 -19.46 -10.04
CA LEU A 447 35.18 -19.17 -8.85
C LEU A 447 36.61 -19.66 -9.05
N ASP A 448 37.56 -19.17 -8.23
CA ASP A 448 38.96 -19.60 -8.30
C ASP A 448 39.15 -21.13 -8.14
N SER A 449 38.19 -21.80 -7.49
CA SER A 449 38.13 -23.26 -7.38
C SER A 449 37.73 -23.97 -8.69
N GLY A 450 37.38 -23.23 -9.74
CA GLY A 450 36.76 -23.71 -10.97
C GLY A 450 35.25 -24.00 -10.83
N ALA A 451 34.66 -23.79 -9.65
CA ALA A 451 33.24 -24.02 -9.42
C ALA A 451 32.36 -22.96 -10.09
N ILE A 452 31.19 -23.37 -10.54
CA ILE A 452 30.13 -22.50 -11.06
C ILE A 452 28.99 -22.41 -10.04
N ILE A 453 28.20 -21.34 -10.09
CA ILE A 453 27.06 -21.17 -9.18
C ILE A 453 25.88 -21.97 -9.72
N ILE A 454 25.56 -23.08 -9.04
CA ILE A 454 24.34 -23.87 -9.26
C ILE A 454 23.34 -23.51 -8.18
N SER A 455 22.22 -22.89 -8.56
CA SER A 455 21.13 -22.51 -7.64
C SER A 455 19.97 -23.50 -7.79
N ASN A 456 19.65 -24.23 -6.73
CA ASN A 456 18.56 -25.22 -6.75
C ASN A 456 17.17 -24.57 -6.58
N ALA A 457 17.07 -23.44 -5.89
CA ALA A 457 15.82 -22.72 -5.63
C ALA A 457 16.11 -21.30 -5.14
N MET A 458 15.04 -20.50 -4.95
CA MET A 458 15.11 -19.14 -4.38
C MET A 458 15.93 -18.18 -5.27
N GLY A 459 16.31 -17.02 -4.72
CA GLY A 459 17.10 -16.02 -5.41
C GLY A 459 16.26 -14.96 -6.10
N ASN A 460 16.89 -13.85 -6.44
CA ASN A 460 16.28 -12.71 -7.12
C ASN A 460 17.31 -11.86 -7.85
N ALA A 461 16.82 -10.99 -8.72
CA ALA A 461 17.62 -9.97 -9.37
C ALA A 461 16.88 -8.64 -9.36
N GLN A 462 17.56 -7.59 -8.90
CA GLN A 462 17.02 -6.24 -8.78
C GLN A 462 17.86 -5.28 -9.61
N ARG A 463 17.27 -4.67 -10.64
CA ARG A 463 17.89 -3.56 -11.36
C ARG A 463 17.85 -2.31 -10.47
N LEU A 464 19.00 -1.67 -10.29
CA LEU A 464 19.22 -0.53 -9.40
C LEU A 464 19.21 0.79 -10.19
N PRO A 465 18.96 1.95 -9.53
CA PRO A 465 18.85 3.24 -10.20
C PRO A 465 20.08 3.70 -10.98
N ASN A 466 21.29 3.26 -10.61
CA ASN A 466 22.52 3.55 -11.36
C ASN A 466 22.73 2.63 -12.59
N GLY A 467 21.81 1.70 -12.86
CA GLY A 467 21.88 0.73 -13.94
C GLY A 467 22.55 -0.60 -13.56
N ASN A 468 23.11 -0.71 -12.35
CA ASN A 468 23.67 -1.95 -11.84
C ASN A 468 22.55 -2.98 -11.55
N THR A 469 22.91 -4.26 -11.45
CA THR A 469 21.99 -5.32 -11.05
C THR A 469 22.50 -5.98 -9.78
N PHE A 470 21.68 -5.95 -8.72
CA PHE A 470 21.91 -6.68 -7.48
C PHE A 470 21.28 -8.07 -7.56
N ILE A 471 22.01 -9.11 -7.17
CA ILE A 471 21.65 -10.50 -7.41
C ILE A 471 21.79 -11.26 -6.10
N CYS A 472 20.75 -11.99 -5.71
CA CYS A 472 20.82 -13.03 -4.69
C CYS A 472 20.85 -14.40 -5.36
N TRP A 473 21.85 -15.21 -5.04
CA TRP A 473 22.05 -16.52 -5.67
C TRP A 473 21.17 -17.64 -5.09
N GLY A 474 20.37 -17.34 -4.07
CA GLY A 474 19.39 -18.25 -3.49
C GLY A 474 20.03 -19.46 -2.83
N TYR A 475 19.41 -20.63 -3.02
CA TYR A 475 19.82 -21.88 -2.40
C TYR A 475 20.82 -22.66 -3.26
N PHE A 476 22.05 -22.79 -2.78
CA PHE A 476 23.07 -23.68 -3.33
C PHE A 476 23.51 -24.70 -2.26
N ILE A 477 23.97 -25.87 -2.71
CA ILE A 477 24.54 -26.88 -1.83
C ILE A 477 26.03 -26.55 -1.65
N LYS A 478 26.40 -26.04 -0.47
CA LYS A 478 27.80 -25.78 -0.12
C LYS A 478 28.52 -27.11 0.05
N THR A 479 29.58 -27.30 -0.72
CA THR A 479 30.57 -28.35 -0.45
C THR A 479 31.67 -27.75 0.40
N ALA A 480 32.28 -28.52 1.30
CA ALA A 480 33.27 -28.04 2.27
C ALA A 480 34.53 -27.38 1.66
N GLN A 481 34.63 -27.30 0.34
CA GLN A 481 35.78 -26.78 -0.41
C GLN A 481 35.49 -25.51 -1.21
N VAL A 482 34.25 -25.02 -1.24
CA VAL A 482 33.86 -23.88 -2.10
C VAL A 482 33.12 -22.81 -1.31
N SER A 483 33.64 -21.58 -1.36
CA SER A 483 33.01 -20.37 -0.81
C SER A 483 32.22 -19.68 -1.92
N TYR A 484 30.89 -19.87 -1.91
CA TYR A 484 29.99 -19.24 -2.88
C TYR A 484 29.58 -17.82 -2.43
N PRO A 485 29.42 -16.88 -3.36
CA PRO A 485 28.78 -15.61 -3.05
C PRO A 485 27.29 -15.83 -2.77
N ASN A 486 26.77 -15.14 -1.75
CA ASN A 486 25.35 -15.10 -1.48
C ASN A 486 24.70 -13.97 -2.28
N PHE A 487 25.36 -12.82 -2.35
CA PHE A 487 24.88 -11.63 -3.06
C PHE A 487 25.99 -11.02 -3.92
N THR A 488 25.65 -10.56 -5.11
CA THR A 488 26.59 -9.90 -6.04
C THR A 488 25.91 -8.68 -6.65
N GLU A 489 26.61 -7.56 -6.76
CA GLU A 489 26.22 -6.42 -7.57
C GLU A 489 27.11 -6.33 -8.80
N VAL A 490 26.50 -6.16 -9.97
CA VAL A 490 27.22 -6.01 -11.24
C VAL A 490 26.84 -4.74 -11.96
N ASP A 491 27.80 -4.11 -12.63
CA ASP A 491 27.53 -2.99 -13.53
C ASP A 491 26.83 -3.42 -14.83
N SER A 492 26.45 -2.47 -15.67
CA SER A 492 25.78 -2.74 -16.95
C SER A 492 26.61 -3.56 -17.94
N LEU A 493 27.93 -3.64 -17.74
CA LEU A 493 28.86 -4.45 -18.55
C LEU A 493 29.06 -5.85 -17.97
N GLY A 494 28.51 -6.14 -16.79
CA GLY A 494 28.65 -7.41 -16.09
C GLY A 494 29.92 -7.51 -15.22
N ASN A 495 30.60 -6.39 -14.92
CA ASN A 495 31.71 -6.41 -13.98
C ASN A 495 31.16 -6.48 -12.55
N ILE A 496 31.73 -7.34 -11.71
CA ILE A 496 31.40 -7.41 -10.28
C ILE A 496 31.95 -6.16 -9.59
N VAL A 497 31.05 -5.32 -9.07
CA VAL A 497 31.39 -4.09 -8.33
C VAL A 497 31.33 -4.29 -6.82
N TRP A 498 30.49 -5.22 -6.36
CA TRP A 498 30.35 -5.54 -4.94
C TRP A 498 29.91 -7.00 -4.77
N GLU A 499 30.41 -7.67 -3.74
CA GLU A 499 30.06 -9.07 -3.49
C GLU A 499 30.11 -9.43 -2.00
N PHE A 500 29.08 -10.12 -1.53
CA PHE A 500 28.94 -10.60 -0.16
C PHE A 500 28.83 -12.11 -0.11
N ARG A 501 29.52 -12.70 0.88
CA ARG A 501 29.47 -14.13 1.18
C ARG A 501 29.53 -14.39 2.68
N PHE A 502 28.77 -15.36 3.15
CA PHE A 502 28.96 -15.89 4.50
C PHE A 502 30.25 -16.74 4.55
N THR A 503 31.07 -16.52 5.58
CA THR A 503 32.38 -17.15 5.75
C THR A 503 32.45 -18.15 6.89
N GLY A 504 31.41 -18.22 7.72
CA GLY A 504 31.28 -19.23 8.77
C GLY A 504 31.26 -20.66 8.22
N ASN A 505 31.50 -21.63 9.11
CA ASN A 505 31.35 -23.05 8.78
C ASN A 505 29.90 -23.40 8.41
N GLU A 506 28.96 -22.64 8.96
CA GLU A 506 27.52 -22.76 8.76
C GLU A 506 27.13 -22.39 7.31
N ASN A 507 26.20 -23.13 6.72
CA ASN A 507 25.71 -22.85 5.38
C ASN A 507 24.52 -21.87 5.38
N TYR A 508 24.78 -20.61 5.75
CA TYR A 508 23.76 -19.58 5.65
C TYR A 508 23.45 -19.21 4.20
N ILE A 509 22.16 -19.08 3.94
CA ILE A 509 21.59 -18.59 2.69
C ILE A 509 20.50 -17.56 3.00
N SER A 510 20.01 -16.88 1.97
CA SER A 510 18.82 -16.04 2.04
C SER A 510 17.87 -16.45 0.93
N TYR A 511 16.56 -16.39 1.20
CA TYR A 511 15.55 -16.64 0.17
C TYR A 511 15.64 -15.58 -0.95
N ARG A 512 15.74 -14.30 -0.55
CA ARG A 512 16.01 -13.15 -1.41
C ARG A 512 16.85 -12.12 -0.67
N ALA A 513 17.45 -11.21 -1.41
CA ALA A 513 18.06 -10.01 -0.84
C ALA A 513 17.84 -8.81 -1.76
N PHE A 514 17.81 -7.62 -1.18
CA PHE A 514 17.47 -6.40 -1.90
C PHE A 514 18.40 -5.26 -1.50
N LYS A 515 18.57 -4.28 -2.39
CA LYS A 515 19.15 -2.98 -2.07
C LYS A 515 18.09 -1.88 -2.16
N PHE A 516 17.93 -1.14 -1.06
CA PHE A 516 17.00 -0.01 -0.99
C PHE A 516 17.70 1.23 -0.43
N ASP A 517 17.33 2.42 -0.94
CA ASP A 517 17.61 3.67 -0.23
C ASP A 517 16.71 3.71 1.00
N TRP A 518 17.20 3.10 2.08
CA TRP A 518 16.53 3.09 3.35
C TRP A 518 17.10 4.22 4.19
N LYS A 519 16.25 5.17 4.58
CA LYS A 519 16.55 6.18 5.57
C LYS A 519 15.52 6.02 6.67
N PRO A 520 15.94 5.77 7.92
CA PRO A 520 15.07 5.98 9.06
C PRO A 520 14.88 7.50 9.06
N CYS A 521 13.75 7.94 8.50
CA CYS A 521 13.34 9.26 8.00
C CYS A 521 14.24 10.00 7.02
N GLY A 522 13.65 10.44 5.92
CA GLY A 522 14.19 11.49 5.05
C GLY A 522 13.33 12.76 5.06
N LEU A 523 13.91 13.88 4.58
CA LEU A 523 13.50 15.30 4.73
C LEU A 523 12.07 15.67 4.21
N PRO A 524 11.31 16.59 4.85
CA PRO A 524 10.05 17.21 4.47
C PRO A 524 10.35 18.51 3.72
N VAL A 525 10.26 18.51 2.40
CA VAL A 525 10.35 19.80 1.69
C VAL A 525 9.55 19.76 0.41
N PRO A 526 8.97 20.87 -0.04
CA PRO A 526 8.01 21.77 0.62
C PRO A 526 6.68 21.73 -0.15
N ALA A 527 5.52 21.77 0.49
CA ALA A 527 4.29 21.91 -0.29
C ALA A 527 3.24 22.77 0.43
N SER A 528 3.04 23.97 -0.13
CA SER A 528 1.93 24.88 0.15
C SER A 528 1.78 25.27 1.61
N LEU A 529 2.84 25.84 2.19
CA LEU A 529 2.72 26.54 3.46
C LEU A 529 1.76 27.74 3.26
N VAL A 530 0.61 27.67 3.91
CA VAL A 530 -0.42 28.71 3.82
C VAL A 530 -0.67 29.27 5.20
N VAL A 531 -0.59 30.60 5.29
CA VAL A 531 -1.08 31.35 6.43
C VAL A 531 -2.41 31.99 6.07
N ASN A 532 -3.45 31.70 6.84
CA ASN A 532 -4.79 32.25 6.65
C ASN A 532 -5.38 32.74 7.98
N SER A 533 -6.57 33.35 7.91
CA SER A 533 -7.34 33.76 9.11
C SER A 533 -6.53 34.58 10.13
N VAL A 534 -5.60 35.40 9.65
CA VAL A 534 -4.73 36.22 10.50
C VAL A 534 -5.54 37.35 11.12
N THR A 535 -5.47 37.47 12.44
CA THR A 535 -6.10 38.53 13.22
C THR A 535 -5.04 39.33 13.97
N TYR A 536 -5.45 40.19 14.91
CA TYR A 536 -4.52 40.91 15.76
C TYR A 536 -3.80 40.02 16.78
N ASN A 537 -4.30 38.81 17.07
CA ASN A 537 -3.70 37.91 18.05
C ASN A 537 -3.74 36.42 17.67
N SER A 538 -4.04 36.08 16.41
CA SER A 538 -4.12 34.69 15.93
C SER A 538 -3.72 34.55 14.46
N ALA A 539 -3.32 33.34 14.05
CA ALA A 539 -3.09 32.98 12.66
C ALA A 539 -3.31 31.48 12.42
N GLY A 540 -3.98 31.12 11.33
CA GLY A 540 -4.12 29.74 10.89
C GLY A 540 -2.96 29.33 9.99
N LEU A 541 -2.33 28.21 10.30
CA LEU A 541 -1.23 27.60 9.54
C LEU A 541 -1.74 26.31 8.91
N SER A 542 -1.35 26.03 7.67
CA SER A 542 -1.62 24.76 7.02
C SER A 542 -0.55 24.41 6.01
N TRP A 543 -0.37 23.12 5.76
CA TRP A 543 0.61 22.56 4.84
C TRP A 543 0.03 21.33 4.14
N ALA A 544 0.64 20.93 3.03
CA ALA A 544 0.30 19.69 2.37
C ALA A 544 0.83 18.47 3.15
N VAL A 545 0.09 17.36 3.10
CA VAL A 545 0.36 16.10 3.81
C VAL A 545 1.30 15.21 2.98
N PRO A 546 2.45 14.77 3.49
CA PRO A 546 3.19 13.64 2.92
C PRO A 546 2.49 12.32 3.23
N SER A 547 2.59 11.35 2.32
CA SER A 547 1.85 10.07 2.33
C SER A 547 2.22 9.12 3.47
N PHE A 548 3.30 9.39 4.19
CA PHE A 548 3.84 8.57 5.28
C PHE A 548 3.86 9.34 6.62
N ALA A 549 3.18 10.49 6.71
CA ALA A 549 3.15 11.30 7.94
C ALA A 549 2.27 10.67 9.01
N SER A 550 2.83 10.42 10.20
CA SER A 550 2.05 10.05 11.39
C SER A 550 1.55 11.28 12.14
N ASN A 551 2.40 12.30 12.30
CA ASN A 551 2.05 13.62 12.85
C ASN A 551 3.10 14.68 12.41
N TYR A 552 2.98 15.90 12.95
CA TYR A 552 3.80 17.05 12.56
C TYR A 552 4.28 17.85 13.77
N GLU A 553 5.44 18.48 13.60
CA GLU A 553 5.97 19.46 14.54
C GLU A 553 6.05 20.83 13.86
N VAL A 554 5.41 21.83 14.46
CA VAL A 554 5.31 23.20 13.96
C VAL A 554 6.07 24.12 14.91
N ASP A 555 7.08 24.79 14.39
CA ASP A 555 7.84 25.79 15.13
C ASP A 555 7.40 27.19 14.70
N TYR A 556 7.27 28.11 15.64
CA TYR A 556 7.08 29.53 15.35
C TYR A 556 7.77 30.44 16.37
N LYS A 557 8.10 31.67 15.99
CA LYS A 557 8.65 32.70 16.88
C LYS A 557 8.39 34.10 16.35
N GLU A 558 8.43 35.11 17.21
CA GLU A 558 8.57 36.49 16.73
C GLU A 558 9.87 36.58 15.92
N SER A 559 9.86 37.22 14.76
CA SER A 559 11.05 37.24 13.88
C SER A 559 12.28 37.84 14.57
N ALA A 560 12.07 38.76 15.52
CA ALA A 560 13.11 39.36 16.35
C ALA A 560 13.58 38.49 17.55
N ALA A 561 12.83 37.44 17.90
CA ALA A 561 13.20 36.54 18.99
C ALA A 561 14.28 35.54 18.56
N ALA A 562 15.11 35.12 19.52
CA ALA A 562 16.16 34.12 19.32
C ALA A 562 15.63 32.68 19.37
N ASP A 563 14.65 32.42 20.24
CA ASP A 563 14.16 31.07 20.54
C ASP A 563 12.87 30.74 19.78
N TRP A 564 12.72 29.47 19.38
CA TRP A 564 11.50 28.93 18.75
C TRP A 564 10.52 28.39 19.79
N ILE A 565 9.22 28.63 19.57
CA ILE A 565 8.13 27.96 20.27
C ILE A 565 7.72 26.74 19.42
N VAL A 566 7.80 25.54 20.02
CA VAL A 566 7.59 24.25 19.34
C VAL A 566 6.22 23.67 19.71
N LEU A 567 5.47 23.19 18.71
CA LEU A 567 4.12 22.62 18.87
C LEU A 567 3.96 21.31 18.09
N THR A 568 3.13 20.38 18.57
CA THR A 568 2.84 19.10 17.89
C THR A 568 1.38 19.01 17.46
N THR A 569 1.10 18.43 16.28
CA THR A 569 -0.26 18.20 15.78
C THR A 569 -0.38 16.97 14.88
N PHE A 570 -1.54 16.32 14.90
CA PHE A 570 -1.88 15.17 14.04
C PHE A 570 -2.63 15.59 12.77
N ASN A 571 -3.02 16.86 12.67
CA ASN A 571 -3.65 17.42 11.48
C ASN A 571 -2.62 18.20 10.68
N ASN A 572 -2.88 18.39 9.39
CA ASN A 572 -2.04 19.19 8.49
C ASN A 572 -2.28 20.71 8.62
N SER A 573 -2.79 21.14 9.78
CA SER A 573 -3.07 22.53 10.10
C SER A 573 -3.00 22.79 11.60
N TYR A 574 -2.80 24.06 11.96
CA TYR A 574 -2.72 24.54 13.34
C TYR A 574 -3.20 25.99 13.48
N LEU A 575 -3.96 26.32 14.52
CA LEU A 575 -4.38 27.69 14.82
C LEU A 575 -3.56 28.27 15.98
N LEU A 576 -2.68 29.22 15.68
CA LEU A 576 -1.94 29.99 16.69
C LEU A 576 -2.85 31.05 17.32
N THR A 577 -2.71 31.27 18.64
CA THR A 577 -3.48 32.27 19.40
C THR A 577 -2.59 33.01 20.40
N SER A 578 -3.11 34.08 21.02
CA SER A 578 -2.39 34.92 22.00
C SER A 578 -1.12 35.58 21.44
N LEU A 579 -1.07 35.81 20.14
CA LEU A 579 0.03 36.49 19.46
C LEU A 579 0.00 38.00 19.79
N VAL A 580 1.17 38.64 19.71
CA VAL A 580 1.30 40.09 19.90
C VAL A 580 0.82 40.80 18.62
N PRO A 581 -0.02 41.86 18.71
CA PRO A 581 -0.45 42.65 17.56
C PRO A 581 0.71 43.34 16.83
N GLU A 582 0.55 43.58 15.52
CA GLU A 582 1.53 44.30 14.67
C GLU A 582 2.96 43.71 14.74
N THR A 583 3.04 42.39 14.91
CA THR A 583 4.30 41.68 15.10
C THR A 583 4.50 40.66 13.99
N GLN A 584 5.73 40.61 13.44
CA GLN A 584 6.12 39.61 12.46
C GLN A 584 6.52 38.31 13.16
N TYR A 585 6.04 37.19 12.62
CA TYR A 585 6.38 35.85 13.07
C TYR A 585 7.03 35.04 11.95
N ASP A 586 8.00 34.23 12.33
CA ASP A 586 8.63 33.17 11.53
C ASP A 586 7.99 31.84 11.91
N TRP A 587 7.79 30.93 10.95
CA TRP A 587 7.34 29.57 11.21
C TRP A 587 7.91 28.56 10.21
N ARG A 588 7.96 27.29 10.63
CA ARG A 588 8.40 26.15 9.82
C ARG A 588 7.74 24.85 10.34
N VAL A 589 7.72 23.81 9.53
CA VAL A 589 7.14 22.52 9.91
C VAL A 589 8.04 21.37 9.47
N LYS A 590 8.06 20.28 10.24
CA LYS A 590 8.62 18.99 9.80
C LYS A 590 7.60 17.88 9.92
N THR A 591 7.77 16.88 9.07
CA THR A 591 6.98 15.64 9.13
C THR A 591 7.63 14.67 10.10
N ILE A 592 6.79 14.01 10.89
CA ILE A 592 7.17 12.82 11.64
C ILE A 592 6.60 11.62 10.88
N CYS A 593 7.45 10.74 10.35
CA CYS A 593 7.04 9.67 9.42
C CYS A 593 6.59 8.37 10.11
N THR A 594 6.74 8.27 11.43
CA THR A 594 6.19 7.17 12.24
C THR A 594 5.70 7.71 13.59
N ALA A 595 4.91 6.93 14.34
CA ALA A 595 4.49 7.33 15.69
C ALA A 595 5.66 7.50 16.68
N MET A 596 6.89 7.09 16.29
CA MET A 596 8.09 7.01 17.13
C MET A 596 9.14 8.11 16.85
N SER A 597 8.73 9.25 16.31
CA SER A 597 9.57 10.47 16.17
C SER A 597 10.72 10.36 15.17
N ASP A 598 10.62 9.43 14.22
CA ASP A 598 11.39 9.49 12.99
C ASP A 598 10.94 10.77 12.27
N SER A 599 11.87 11.70 12.05
CA SER A 599 11.51 13.02 11.54
C SER A 599 12.43 13.49 10.44
N SER A 600 11.88 14.39 9.69
CA SER A 600 12.45 14.93 8.48
C SER A 600 13.02 16.35 8.80
N ASP A 601 14.02 16.87 8.08
CA ASP A 601 14.51 18.29 8.20
C ASP A 601 13.45 19.39 8.01
N TYR A 602 13.26 20.39 8.87
CA TYR A 602 12.24 21.43 8.63
C TYR A 602 12.16 22.06 7.21
N THR A 603 10.94 22.46 6.83
CA THR A 603 10.69 23.33 5.67
C THR A 603 11.51 24.64 5.75
N PRO A 604 11.68 25.36 4.63
CA PRO A 604 12.10 26.76 4.68
C PRO A 604 11.22 27.57 5.63
N VAL A 605 11.81 28.60 6.24
CA VAL A 605 11.10 29.49 7.15
C VAL A 605 10.16 30.38 6.34
N GLU A 606 8.90 30.39 6.73
CA GLU A 606 7.85 31.28 6.20
C GLU A 606 7.49 32.34 7.23
N HIS A 607 6.84 33.42 6.76
CA HIS A 607 6.58 34.58 7.60
C HIS A 607 5.14 35.08 7.50
N PHE A 608 4.62 35.65 8.58
CA PHE A 608 3.37 36.41 8.56
C PHE A 608 3.39 37.56 9.59
N ASN A 609 2.48 38.52 9.43
CA ASN A 609 2.32 39.64 10.35
C ASN A 609 0.93 39.61 10.99
N THR A 610 0.85 39.69 12.31
CA THR A 610 -0.44 39.91 12.98
C THR A 610 -0.98 41.30 12.64
N LEU A 611 -2.31 41.42 12.58
CA LEU A 611 -2.96 42.67 12.27
C LEU A 611 -2.86 43.66 13.43
N SER A 612 -3.09 44.94 13.15
CA SER A 612 -3.31 45.91 14.21
C SER A 612 -4.57 45.59 15.00
N THR A 613 -4.63 45.99 16.26
CA THR A 613 -5.83 45.87 17.12
C THR A 613 -7.02 46.69 16.62
N GLY A 614 -6.89 47.40 15.49
CA GLY A 614 -7.95 48.23 14.92
C GLY A 614 -8.23 49.51 15.71
N ILE A 615 -7.49 49.76 16.80
CA ILE A 615 -7.47 51.06 17.46
C ILE A 615 -6.43 51.93 16.74
N SER A 616 -6.77 52.35 15.52
CA SER A 616 -5.97 53.37 14.85
C SER A 616 -6.06 54.68 15.62
N SER A 617 -4.92 55.27 15.96
CA SER A 617 -4.83 56.71 16.23
C SER A 617 -3.70 57.31 15.38
N PRO A 618 -3.83 58.53 14.83
CA PRO A 618 -5.02 59.23 14.32
C PRO A 618 -4.83 59.70 12.86
N LEU A 619 -5.88 59.68 12.03
CA LEU A 619 -5.97 60.58 10.87
C LEU A 619 -6.41 61.96 11.38
N SER A 620 -5.48 62.81 11.81
CA SER A 620 -5.79 64.11 12.44
C SER A 620 -5.85 65.32 11.50
N GLU A 621 -5.85 65.15 10.17
CA GLU A 621 -5.69 66.32 9.27
C GLU A 621 -6.94 66.75 8.51
N LYS A 622 -8.08 66.05 8.64
CA LYS A 622 -9.33 66.47 7.96
C LYS A 622 -10.48 66.88 8.87
N PHE A 623 -10.44 66.52 10.15
CA PHE A 623 -11.40 67.01 11.13
C PHE A 623 -10.87 66.91 12.56
N SER A 624 -11.35 67.77 13.44
CA SER A 624 -11.03 67.74 14.87
C SER A 624 -12.25 68.09 15.73
N PHE A 625 -12.23 67.59 16.97
CA PHE A 625 -13.26 67.84 17.96
C PHE A 625 -12.63 68.43 19.21
N PHE A 626 -13.12 69.58 19.67
CA PHE A 626 -12.60 70.24 20.86
C PHE A 626 -13.64 71.13 21.55
N PRO A 627 -13.56 71.32 22.88
CA PRO A 627 -12.62 70.66 23.78
C PRO A 627 -13.00 69.18 23.99
N ASN A 628 -12.00 68.35 24.27
CA ASN A 628 -12.22 66.98 24.74
C ASN A 628 -11.25 66.76 25.92
N PRO A 629 -11.73 66.73 27.18
CA PRO A 629 -13.13 66.55 27.61
C PRO A 629 -14.07 67.74 27.34
N THR A 630 -15.38 67.48 27.22
CA THR A 630 -16.45 68.49 27.08
C THR A 630 -17.55 68.28 28.12
N LYS A 631 -18.45 69.27 28.28
CA LYS A 631 -19.67 69.19 29.10
C LYS A 631 -20.92 69.33 28.24
N GLU A 632 -21.13 70.54 27.71
CA GLU A 632 -22.36 70.92 27.01
C GLU A 632 -22.12 71.29 25.54
N VAL A 633 -20.89 71.60 25.15
CA VAL A 633 -20.56 72.13 23.82
C VAL A 633 -19.30 71.48 23.27
N LEU A 634 -19.41 70.95 22.07
CA LEU A 634 -18.29 70.39 21.31
C LEU A 634 -18.18 71.11 19.97
N ASN A 635 -17.01 71.65 19.66
CA ASN A 635 -16.73 72.21 18.34
C ASN A 635 -16.23 71.10 17.42
N LEU A 636 -16.72 71.11 16.19
CA LEU A 636 -16.31 70.24 15.11
C LEU A 636 -15.70 71.11 14.01
N ASP A 637 -14.41 70.90 13.77
CA ASP A 637 -13.63 71.56 12.73
C ASP A 637 -13.37 70.57 11.60
N TYR A 638 -13.63 70.92 10.33
CA TYR A 638 -13.57 69.99 9.19
C TYR A 638 -13.51 70.71 7.83
N ILE A 639 -13.02 70.00 6.81
CA ILE A 639 -12.96 70.48 5.42
C ILE A 639 -13.82 69.59 4.52
N LEU A 640 -14.67 70.22 3.69
CA LEU A 640 -15.44 69.56 2.63
C LEU A 640 -14.86 69.89 1.25
N ASN A 641 -14.74 68.87 0.39
CA ASN A 641 -14.26 68.97 -0.98
C ASN A 641 -15.41 69.18 -1.99
N LYS A 642 -16.66 69.08 -1.54
CA LYS A 642 -17.87 69.40 -2.30
C LYS A 642 -19.04 69.66 -1.35
N ASN A 643 -20.07 70.35 -1.85
CA ASN A 643 -21.34 70.49 -1.13
C ASN A 643 -21.86 69.12 -0.72
N SER A 644 -21.97 68.88 0.59
CA SER A 644 -22.25 67.55 1.14
C SER A 644 -23.17 67.60 2.35
N PRO A 645 -24.03 66.57 2.53
CA PRO A 645 -24.68 66.35 3.80
C PRO A 645 -23.63 65.96 4.84
N VAL A 646 -23.77 66.51 6.03
CA VAL A 646 -22.92 66.27 7.18
C VAL A 646 -23.78 65.68 8.30
N ASN A 647 -23.33 64.59 8.91
CA ASN A 647 -24.01 63.98 10.04
C ASN A 647 -23.05 63.75 11.20
N CYS A 648 -23.41 64.22 12.39
CA CYS A 648 -22.64 64.05 13.62
C CYS A 648 -23.50 63.33 14.65
N PHE A 649 -22.98 62.24 15.20
CA PHE A 649 -23.71 61.40 16.15
C PHE A 649 -22.81 60.91 17.28
N ILE A 650 -23.37 60.57 18.44
CA ILE A 650 -22.62 60.06 19.59
C ILE A 650 -23.18 58.70 19.97
N ILE A 651 -22.30 57.75 20.21
CA ILE A 651 -22.59 56.39 20.63
C ILE A 651 -22.10 56.19 22.07
N ASN A 652 -22.95 55.59 22.91
CA ASN A 652 -22.53 55.14 24.24
C ASN A 652 -21.71 53.83 24.18
N MET A 653 -21.20 53.38 25.33
CA MET A 653 -20.41 52.14 25.41
C MET A 653 -21.19 50.85 25.09
N LEU A 654 -22.53 50.91 25.00
CA LEU A 654 -23.38 49.78 24.62
C LEU A 654 -23.67 49.75 23.11
N GLY A 655 -23.14 50.70 22.34
CA GLY A 655 -23.36 50.79 20.89
C GLY A 655 -24.62 51.58 20.49
N GLU A 656 -25.31 52.22 21.44
CA GLU A 656 -26.54 52.97 21.18
C GLU A 656 -26.24 54.43 20.81
N ILE A 657 -26.92 54.96 19.79
CA ILE A 657 -26.81 56.37 19.39
C ILE A 657 -27.60 57.24 20.37
N VAL A 658 -26.90 58.05 21.15
CA VAL A 658 -27.46 58.94 22.19
C VAL A 658 -27.58 60.41 21.76
N PHE A 659 -26.99 60.76 20.61
CA PHE A 659 -27.14 62.06 19.97
C PHE A 659 -26.98 61.88 18.46
N ASN A 660 -27.75 62.60 17.66
CA ASN A 660 -27.62 62.61 16.21
C ASN A 660 -28.08 63.96 15.64
N LYS A 661 -27.27 64.58 14.79
CA LYS A 661 -27.57 65.85 14.14
C LYS A 661 -27.03 65.83 12.71
N ALA A 662 -27.94 66.03 11.75
CA ALA A 662 -27.61 66.16 10.34
C ALA A 662 -27.85 67.59 9.85
N TRP A 663 -26.97 68.08 8.96
CA TRP A 663 -27.12 69.36 8.27
C TRP A 663 -26.45 69.28 6.88
N HIS A 664 -26.51 70.37 6.12
CA HIS A 664 -25.81 70.49 4.84
C HIS A 664 -24.82 71.64 4.91
N GLU A 665 -23.64 71.46 4.33
CA GLU A 665 -22.65 72.51 4.16
C GLU A 665 -22.14 72.58 2.72
N THR A 666 -21.62 73.76 2.38
CA THR A 666 -20.95 73.98 1.09
C THR A 666 -19.51 73.47 1.10
N GLU A 667 -18.89 73.34 -0.06
CA GLU A 667 -17.45 73.11 -0.18
C GLU A 667 -16.64 74.18 0.61
N GLY A 668 -15.58 73.76 1.29
CA GLY A 668 -14.71 74.62 2.08
C GLY A 668 -14.46 74.16 3.51
N HIS A 669 -13.79 75.01 4.29
CA HIS A 669 -13.46 74.78 5.70
C HIS A 669 -14.57 75.29 6.62
N HIS A 670 -14.97 74.49 7.61
CA HIS A 670 -16.11 74.75 8.48
C HIS A 670 -15.78 74.52 9.94
N LEU A 671 -16.35 75.37 10.80
CA LEU A 671 -16.35 75.19 12.24
C LEU A 671 -17.79 75.18 12.74
N SER A 672 -18.27 74.02 13.14
CA SER A 672 -19.65 73.82 13.62
C SER A 672 -19.68 73.61 15.13
N ILE A 673 -20.59 74.31 15.80
CA ILE A 673 -20.81 74.17 17.24
C ILE A 673 -21.93 73.16 17.50
N ILE A 674 -21.62 72.14 18.28
CA ILE A 674 -22.55 71.07 18.65
C ILE A 674 -22.89 71.21 20.13
N THR A 675 -24.14 71.58 20.41
CA THR A 675 -24.69 71.55 21.77
C THR A 675 -25.15 70.14 22.09
N LEU A 676 -24.55 69.54 23.12
CA LEU A 676 -24.83 68.18 23.56
C LEU A 676 -26.08 68.15 24.44
N PRO A 677 -26.92 67.10 24.35
CA PRO A 677 -27.95 66.85 25.34
C PRO A 677 -27.30 66.49 26.68
N TYR A 678 -28.08 66.46 27.76
CA TYR A 678 -27.58 65.99 29.04
C TYR A 678 -27.15 64.51 28.93
N LEU A 679 -25.83 64.28 28.87
CA LEU A 679 -25.21 62.96 28.82
C LEU A 679 -24.51 62.69 30.16
N ASN A 680 -24.63 61.46 30.66
CA ASN A 680 -23.93 61.06 31.88
C ASN A 680 -22.42 61.17 31.69
N LYS A 681 -21.69 61.53 32.75
CA LYS A 681 -20.22 61.58 32.73
C LYS A 681 -19.66 60.22 32.32
N GLY A 682 -18.77 60.20 31.34
CA GLY A 682 -18.28 58.94 30.80
C GLY A 682 -17.54 59.09 29.48
N ILE A 683 -17.12 57.94 28.95
CA ILE A 683 -16.47 57.81 27.66
C ILE A 683 -17.53 57.46 26.61
N TYR A 684 -17.52 58.20 25.50
CA TYR A 684 -18.38 57.98 24.35
C TYR A 684 -17.55 57.95 23.06
N LEU A 685 -18.14 57.44 21.98
CA LEU A 685 -17.60 57.56 20.63
C LEU A 685 -18.44 58.58 19.86
N ILE A 686 -17.80 59.62 19.32
CA ILE A 686 -18.44 60.54 18.38
C ILE A 686 -18.16 60.09 16.95
N GLY A 687 -19.22 59.87 16.19
CA GLY A 687 -19.22 59.54 14.77
C GLY A 687 -19.49 60.78 13.90
N PHE A 688 -18.74 60.91 12.81
CA PHE A 688 -18.87 61.98 11.83
C PHE A 688 -18.96 61.40 10.43
N LYS A 689 -20.05 61.67 9.70
CA LYS A 689 -20.30 61.13 8.37
C LYS A 689 -20.50 62.26 7.36
N THR A 690 -19.67 62.28 6.33
CA THR A 690 -19.73 63.23 5.21
C THR A 690 -19.06 62.64 3.98
N GLU A 691 -19.41 63.09 2.78
CA GLU A 691 -18.80 62.63 1.51
C GLU A 691 -18.83 61.10 1.27
N GLY A 692 -19.73 60.37 1.94
CA GLY A 692 -19.79 58.90 1.91
C GLY A 692 -18.78 58.20 2.82
N GLN A 693 -18.00 58.95 3.60
CA GLN A 693 -17.07 58.46 4.60
C GLN A 693 -17.62 58.65 6.02
N GLU A 694 -17.18 57.80 6.94
CA GLU A 694 -17.58 57.85 8.34
C GLU A 694 -16.36 57.71 9.24
N PHE A 695 -16.27 58.55 10.26
CA PHE A 695 -15.12 58.69 11.14
C PHE A 695 -15.54 58.62 12.59
N TYR A 696 -14.67 58.09 13.45
CA TYR A 696 -14.95 57.95 14.88
C TYR A 696 -13.83 58.53 15.74
N LYS A 697 -14.19 59.21 16.84
CA LYS A 697 -13.24 59.65 17.85
C LYS A 697 -13.80 59.43 19.25
N LYS A 698 -12.91 59.15 20.21
CA LYS A 698 -13.28 59.13 21.63
C LYS A 698 -13.58 60.55 22.12
N VAL A 699 -14.69 60.74 22.82
CA VAL A 699 -15.01 61.98 23.55
C VAL A 699 -15.32 61.65 25.01
N ILE A 700 -14.84 62.50 25.91
CA ILE A 700 -15.06 62.39 27.36
C ILE A 700 -16.05 63.48 27.77
N ILE A 701 -17.19 63.08 28.35
CA ILE A 701 -18.20 63.98 28.91
C ILE A 701 -17.96 64.14 30.42
N GLN A 702 -17.90 65.37 30.93
CA GLN A 702 -17.56 65.71 32.33
C GLN A 702 -18.67 66.36 33.15
#